data_AF-A0A968PQN4-F1
#
_entry.id   AF-A0A968PQN4-F1
#
_cell.length_a   1.000
_cell.length_b   1.000
_cell.length_c   1.000
_cell.angle_alpha   90.00
_cell.angle_beta   90.00
_cell.angle_gamma   90.00
#
_symmetry.space_group_name_H-M   'P 1'
#
loop_
_entity.id
_entity.type
_entity.pdbx_description
1 polymer ?
#
loop_
_entity_poly.entity_id
_entity_poly.type
_entity_poly.pdbx_seq_one_letter_code
_entity_poly.pdbx_strand_id
1 'polypeptide(L)'
;PITTAIPNPQSHSQSSNPQFPIPGLQLGHIFIGVQPARGYDLDPALNYHAPDLEPTHEYLAFYHWVRSHFKAQAIAHIGKHGNLEWLPGKGVALSETCYPEVALGALPHLYPFIVNDPGEGAQAKRRAQAVIVDHLTPPMTRAELYGALQQLEGLIDEYYEAQSLDPTRLKVISDRITTLVLQENLHQDLGLRSDNPNAIDHLQLKTFISEFITRADGYLCELKEAQIRDGLHIFGQCPQGRQLRDLIVAIARHPGKGRLGLTRSIAQHWQLDFDPLTANPADSLLTPSPHLPSTCRTIGDAIEHLEHHAANLIESLITSPTPHLPIPDLHWITTHLIPALQQTHQEITHFLHGLDGRYVPSGASGAPTRGRPEVLPTGRNFYSVDIRAIPTESAWDVGRKAAEALVEQYTQEHGEYPKTLALSIWGTSTMRTGGDDLAEALALLGVRPVWDGSARRVIDFEILPLSVLGRPRVDVTLRISGFFRDAFPNLIDLFGQAVKAIAALDEPANQNPLAAQVQQEIQTWQTAGLTQEQAERRSHYRIFGSKPGAYGAGLQGLIESQNWTDDQDLARAYMNWSSYAYTGQGEARTDPEAFKQRLQQLQVVLHNQDNREHDLLDSDDYYQFQGGLTAAVRSLTGTNPTTYFGDHSLPENPKIRKLQQEIAKVYRSRVVNPKWIAGVMRHGYKGAFELAATVDYLFAYDATTHCVEDHMYQGIAQAYLFDSQVQEFVQQKNPWALRDMAERLLEANQRGLWQDVSEKVLDELRAIALQAEATIEDSTANSIH
;
A
#
# COMPACT_ATOMS: atom_id res chain seq x y z
N PRO A 1 -29.96 -24.91 22.94
CA PRO A 1 -29.52 -25.88 21.91
C PRO A 1 -28.49 -25.21 21.01
N ILE A 2 -27.23 -25.60 21.21
CA ILE A 2 -26.06 -25.08 20.47
C ILE A 2 -25.95 -25.97 19.23
N THR A 3 -26.06 -25.38 18.05
CA THR A 3 -25.80 -26.05 16.77
C THR A 3 -24.68 -25.30 16.07
N THR A 4 -23.50 -25.91 16.01
CA THR A 4 -22.27 -25.46 15.35
C THR A 4 -22.20 -25.88 13.88
N ALA A 5 -23.34 -26.01 13.19
CA ALA A 5 -23.36 -26.38 11.79
C ALA A 5 -23.30 -25.13 10.89
N ILE A 6 -22.26 -25.06 10.06
CA ILE A 6 -22.21 -24.19 8.87
C ILE A 6 -23.38 -24.62 7.96
N PRO A 7 -24.28 -23.72 7.52
CA PRO A 7 -25.45 -24.13 6.76
C PRO A 7 -25.08 -24.47 5.32
N ASN A 8 -25.60 -25.61 4.85
CA ASN A 8 -25.57 -26.04 3.46
C ASN A 8 -26.51 -25.13 2.63
N PRO A 9 -26.06 -24.44 1.55
CA PRO A 9 -26.83 -23.36 0.91
C PRO A 9 -28.12 -23.77 0.18
N GLN A 10 -28.47 -25.06 0.11
CA GLN A 10 -29.60 -25.55 -0.71
C GLN A 10 -30.83 -26.03 0.07
N SER A 11 -30.96 -25.72 1.36
CA SER A 11 -32.13 -26.14 2.15
C SER A 11 -33.04 -24.99 2.61
N HIS A 12 -33.43 -24.09 1.71
CA HIS A 12 -34.63 -23.27 1.95
C HIS A 12 -35.89 -24.12 1.75
N SER A 13 -36.14 -25.04 2.69
CA SER A 13 -37.52 -25.41 2.98
C SER A 13 -38.20 -24.15 3.52
N GLN A 14 -39.31 -23.76 2.91
CA GLN A 14 -40.18 -22.68 3.38
C GLN A 14 -40.78 -23.06 4.74
N SER A 15 -39.98 -22.99 5.80
CA SER A 15 -40.48 -22.98 7.16
C SER A 15 -41.11 -21.61 7.41
N SER A 16 -42.27 -21.57 8.05
CA SER A 16 -43.01 -20.34 8.35
C SER A 16 -42.32 -19.41 9.36
N ASN A 17 -41.16 -19.82 9.90
CA ASN A 17 -40.27 -19.02 10.75
C ASN A 17 -38.80 -19.35 10.42
N PRO A 18 -38.11 -18.57 9.57
CA PRO A 18 -36.69 -18.79 9.30
C PRO A 18 -35.87 -18.66 10.58
N GLN A 19 -34.97 -19.62 10.83
CA GLN A 19 -34.01 -19.58 11.94
C GLN A 19 -32.64 -19.14 11.40
N PHE A 20 -32.02 -18.16 12.06
CA PHE A 20 -30.68 -17.65 11.70
C PHE A 20 -29.65 -18.14 12.73
N PRO A 21 -28.67 -18.98 12.36
CA PRO A 21 -27.61 -19.39 13.26
C PRO A 21 -26.65 -18.22 13.52
N ILE A 22 -26.26 -18.02 14.78
CA ILE A 22 -25.30 -16.98 15.19
C ILE A 22 -24.01 -17.68 15.66
N PRO A 23 -22.98 -17.81 14.80
CA PRO A 23 -21.73 -18.46 15.17
C PRO A 23 -20.90 -17.55 16.10
N GLY A 24 -20.36 -18.15 17.17
CA GLY A 24 -19.43 -17.47 18.07
C GLY A 24 -19.22 -18.23 19.37
N LEU A 25 -18.29 -17.72 20.18
CA LEU A 25 -17.91 -18.27 21.47
C LEU A 25 -18.41 -17.35 22.59
N GLN A 26 -19.30 -17.85 23.45
CA GLN A 26 -19.75 -17.12 24.63
C GLN A 26 -18.97 -17.58 25.87
N LEU A 27 -18.22 -16.66 26.47
CA LEU A 27 -17.44 -16.82 27.70
C LEU A 27 -18.07 -15.98 28.81
N GLY A 28 -19.13 -16.50 29.43
CA GLY A 28 -19.90 -15.76 30.45
C GLY A 28 -20.56 -14.51 29.87
N HIS A 29 -20.04 -13.34 30.23
CA HIS A 29 -20.51 -12.02 29.79
C HIS A 29 -19.77 -11.47 28.56
N ILE A 30 -18.88 -12.25 27.97
CA ILE A 30 -18.15 -11.88 26.75
C ILE A 30 -18.61 -12.81 25.63
N PHE A 31 -18.95 -12.23 24.48
CA PHE A 31 -19.23 -12.97 23.25
C PHE A 31 -18.18 -12.61 22.21
N ILE A 32 -17.55 -13.61 21.62
CA ILE A 32 -16.58 -13.48 20.54
C ILE A 32 -17.23 -14.06 19.29
N GLY A 33 -17.63 -13.17 18.37
CA GLY A 33 -18.21 -13.55 17.09
C GLY A 33 -17.33 -13.11 15.93
N VAL A 34 -17.37 -13.85 14.83
CA VAL A 34 -16.80 -13.42 13.55
C VAL A 34 -17.85 -12.54 12.88
N GLN A 35 -17.43 -11.37 12.38
CA GLN A 35 -18.34 -10.49 11.66
C GLN A 35 -18.88 -11.21 10.41
N PRO A 36 -20.20 -11.22 10.18
CA PRO A 36 -20.77 -11.91 9.01
C PRO A 36 -20.25 -11.34 7.68
N ALA A 37 -20.13 -12.23 6.70
CA ALA A 37 -19.74 -11.87 5.34
C ALA A 37 -20.74 -10.91 4.69
N ARG A 38 -20.29 -10.21 3.65
CA ARG A 38 -21.07 -9.15 3.01
C ARG A 38 -22.22 -9.67 2.14
N GLY A 39 -22.13 -10.93 1.68
CA GLY A 39 -23.11 -11.57 0.81
C GLY A 39 -22.70 -11.68 -0.67
N TYR A 40 -21.55 -11.13 -1.06
CA TYR A 40 -21.01 -11.29 -2.43
C TYR A 40 -20.59 -12.74 -2.74
N ASP A 41 -20.34 -13.53 -1.70
CA ASP A 41 -20.05 -14.96 -1.73
C ASP A 41 -21.30 -15.80 -2.06
N LEU A 42 -22.50 -15.32 -1.72
CA LEU A 42 -23.76 -16.04 -1.96
C LEU A 42 -24.22 -15.96 -3.42
N ASP A 43 -24.01 -14.81 -4.06
CA ASP A 43 -24.22 -14.61 -5.49
C ASP A 43 -23.03 -13.81 -6.08
N PRO A 44 -22.01 -14.51 -6.59
CA PRO A 44 -20.82 -13.90 -7.15
C PRO A 44 -21.09 -12.93 -8.31
N ALA A 45 -22.23 -13.04 -9.01
CA ALA A 45 -22.58 -12.12 -10.10
C ALA A 45 -22.82 -10.68 -9.60
N LEU A 46 -23.16 -10.52 -8.31
CA LEU A 46 -23.37 -9.22 -7.69
C LEU A 46 -22.09 -8.37 -7.61
N ASN A 47 -20.91 -9.01 -7.61
CA ASN A 47 -19.64 -8.28 -7.69
C ASN A 47 -19.54 -7.43 -8.97
N TYR A 48 -20.20 -7.80 -10.07
CA TYR A 48 -20.15 -7.03 -11.31
C TYR A 48 -21.08 -5.81 -11.30
N HIS A 49 -22.18 -5.84 -10.55
CA HIS A 49 -23.30 -4.92 -10.78
C HIS A 49 -23.88 -4.26 -9.52
N ALA A 50 -23.56 -4.73 -8.32
CA ALA A 50 -24.15 -4.27 -7.07
C ALA A 50 -23.09 -3.71 -6.11
N PRO A 51 -22.46 -2.56 -6.40
CA PRO A 51 -21.55 -1.89 -5.47
C PRO A 51 -22.23 -1.47 -4.15
N ASP A 52 -23.56 -1.30 -4.19
CA ASP A 52 -24.41 -0.98 -3.06
C ASP A 52 -25.22 -2.19 -2.57
N LEU A 53 -24.69 -3.42 -2.73
CA LEU A 53 -25.31 -4.64 -2.20
C LEU A 53 -25.74 -4.42 -0.75
N GLU A 54 -26.93 -4.83 -0.36
CA GLU A 54 -27.46 -4.67 1.00
C GLU A 54 -26.91 -5.78 1.92
N PRO A 55 -26.76 -5.58 3.24
CA PRO A 55 -26.35 -6.66 4.14
C PRO A 55 -27.39 -7.79 4.13
N THR A 56 -26.93 -9.03 4.23
CA THR A 56 -27.81 -10.20 4.25
C THR A 56 -28.68 -10.25 5.51
N HIS A 57 -29.73 -11.07 5.50
CA HIS A 57 -30.53 -11.27 6.71
C HIS A 57 -29.72 -11.90 7.85
N GLU A 58 -28.76 -12.77 7.55
CA GLU A 58 -27.81 -13.35 8.51
C GLU A 58 -26.96 -12.25 9.17
N TYR A 59 -26.48 -11.29 8.37
CA TYR A 59 -25.74 -10.13 8.87
C TYR A 59 -26.57 -9.32 9.87
N LEU A 60 -27.79 -8.98 9.49
CA LEU A 60 -28.70 -8.21 10.34
C LEU A 60 -29.14 -9.01 11.57
N ALA A 61 -29.37 -10.31 11.43
CA ALA A 61 -29.71 -11.20 12.53
C ALA A 61 -28.60 -11.29 13.57
N PHE A 62 -27.33 -11.33 13.15
CA PHE A 62 -26.17 -11.30 14.05
C PHE A 62 -26.18 -10.05 14.94
N TYR A 63 -26.21 -8.86 14.35
CA TYR A 63 -26.20 -7.62 15.13
C TYR A 63 -27.49 -7.41 15.92
N HIS A 64 -28.64 -7.87 15.41
CA HIS A 64 -29.88 -7.88 16.18
C HIS A 64 -29.79 -8.80 17.41
N TRP A 65 -29.18 -9.99 17.27
CA TRP A 65 -28.97 -10.92 18.38
C TRP A 65 -28.02 -10.32 19.42
N VAL A 66 -26.90 -9.72 18.99
CA VAL A 66 -25.95 -9.03 19.89
C VAL A 66 -26.65 -7.98 20.74
N ARG A 67 -27.52 -7.16 20.13
CA ARG A 67 -28.25 -6.08 20.83
C ARG A 67 -29.41 -6.58 21.69
N SER A 68 -30.21 -7.50 21.18
CA SER A 68 -31.53 -7.81 21.78
C SER A 68 -31.52 -9.07 22.65
N HIS A 69 -30.66 -10.04 22.31
CA HIS A 69 -30.64 -11.36 22.96
C HIS A 69 -29.43 -11.50 23.87
N PHE A 70 -28.21 -11.28 23.36
CA PHE A 70 -27.01 -11.20 24.19
C PHE A 70 -27.03 -9.94 25.08
N LYS A 71 -27.69 -8.88 24.60
CA LYS A 71 -27.84 -7.59 25.31
C LYS A 71 -26.48 -6.98 25.65
N ALA A 72 -25.61 -6.94 24.64
CA ALA A 72 -24.30 -6.29 24.76
C ALA A 72 -24.47 -4.86 25.28
N GLN A 73 -23.61 -4.48 26.23
CA GLN A 73 -23.52 -3.11 26.73
C GLN A 73 -22.55 -2.26 25.89
N ALA A 74 -21.59 -2.92 25.25
CA ALA A 74 -20.68 -2.36 24.28
C ALA A 74 -20.25 -3.45 23.30
N ILE A 75 -19.79 -3.06 22.11
CA ILE A 75 -19.13 -3.93 21.14
C ILE A 75 -17.72 -3.42 20.88
N ALA A 76 -16.78 -4.35 20.70
CA ALA A 76 -15.45 -4.05 20.21
C ALA A 76 -15.19 -4.78 18.89
N HIS A 77 -14.91 -4.06 17.82
CA HIS A 77 -14.33 -4.66 16.61
C HIS A 77 -12.81 -4.66 16.76
N ILE A 78 -12.15 -5.78 16.47
CA ILE A 78 -10.71 -5.96 16.71
C ILE A 78 -9.97 -6.00 15.37
N GLY A 79 -9.16 -4.98 15.10
CA GLY A 79 -8.29 -4.91 13.93
C GLY A 79 -8.88 -4.10 12.78
N LYS A 80 -8.00 -3.41 12.05
CA LYS A 80 -8.29 -2.72 10.79
C LYS A 80 -8.53 -3.75 9.68
N HIS A 81 -9.69 -3.82 9.05
CA HIS A 81 -10.98 -3.24 9.48
C HIS A 81 -12.11 -4.25 9.25
N GLY A 82 -13.21 -4.06 9.97
CA GLY A 82 -14.48 -4.71 9.72
C GLY A 82 -15.21 -4.11 8.51
N ASN A 83 -16.37 -4.68 8.18
CA ASN A 83 -17.17 -4.31 7.01
C ASN A 83 -18.41 -3.45 7.36
N LEU A 84 -18.70 -3.20 8.63
CA LEU A 84 -19.92 -2.53 9.11
C LEU A 84 -19.96 -1.05 8.71
N GLU A 85 -18.86 -0.33 8.93
CA GLU A 85 -18.71 1.09 8.61
C GLU A 85 -18.74 1.36 7.10
N TRP A 86 -18.60 0.32 6.28
CA TRP A 86 -18.59 0.35 4.82
C TRP A 86 -19.91 -0.11 4.18
N LEU A 87 -20.91 -0.51 4.98
CA LEU A 87 -22.23 -0.86 4.43
C LEU A 87 -22.88 0.35 3.73
N PRO A 88 -23.75 0.14 2.72
CA PRO A 88 -24.37 1.23 1.98
C PRO A 88 -25.14 2.22 2.86
N GLY A 89 -25.04 3.49 2.47
CA GLY A 89 -25.68 4.59 3.17
C GLY A 89 -24.93 5.90 3.00
N LYS A 90 -25.38 6.96 3.68
CA LYS A 90 -24.74 8.29 3.62
C LYS A 90 -23.29 8.24 4.12
N GLY A 91 -22.39 9.02 3.51
CA GLY A 91 -20.97 9.06 3.89
C GLY A 91 -20.70 9.56 5.32
N VAL A 92 -21.61 10.35 5.89
CA VAL A 92 -21.57 10.87 7.26
C VAL A 92 -22.99 11.25 7.69
N ALA A 93 -23.24 11.37 9.00
CA ALA A 93 -24.55 11.73 9.57
C ALA A 93 -25.65 10.77 9.08
N LEU A 94 -25.51 9.51 9.48
CA LEU A 94 -26.37 8.41 9.04
C LEU A 94 -27.84 8.66 9.38
N SER A 95 -28.72 8.20 8.50
CA SER A 95 -30.16 8.11 8.75
C SER A 95 -30.53 6.73 9.28
N GLU A 96 -31.76 6.60 9.80
CA GLU A 96 -32.38 5.32 10.19
C GLU A 96 -32.45 4.27 9.06
N THR A 97 -32.26 4.70 7.81
CA THR A 97 -32.20 3.85 6.61
C THR A 97 -30.78 3.49 6.18
N CYS A 98 -29.75 3.99 6.84
CA CYS A 98 -28.36 3.62 6.54
C CYS A 98 -28.01 2.30 7.24
N TYR A 99 -27.49 1.33 6.49
CA TYR A 99 -27.25 -0.02 7.03
C TYR A 99 -26.33 -0.11 8.25
N PRO A 100 -25.26 0.73 8.41
CA PRO A 100 -24.51 0.72 9.66
C PRO A 100 -25.37 1.11 10.87
N GLU A 101 -26.28 2.07 10.71
CA GLU A 101 -27.23 2.49 11.77
C GLU A 101 -28.26 1.39 12.05
N VAL A 102 -28.80 0.76 11.00
CA VAL A 102 -29.75 -0.36 11.14
C VAL A 102 -29.12 -1.52 11.93
N ALA A 103 -27.88 -1.89 11.60
CA ALA A 103 -27.16 -2.97 12.23
C ALA A 103 -26.76 -2.62 13.68
N LEU A 104 -26.06 -1.50 13.89
CA LEU A 104 -25.44 -1.17 15.18
C LEU A 104 -26.37 -0.41 16.13
N GLY A 105 -27.23 0.48 15.61
CA GLY A 105 -28.02 1.42 16.40
C GLY A 105 -27.16 2.19 17.41
N ALA A 106 -27.70 2.46 18.60
CA ALA A 106 -27.00 3.22 19.64
C ALA A 106 -26.00 2.42 20.50
N LEU A 107 -25.57 1.22 20.07
CA LEU A 107 -24.64 0.40 20.85
C LEU A 107 -23.25 1.08 20.92
N PRO A 108 -22.67 1.32 22.12
CA PRO A 108 -21.32 1.84 22.25
C PRO A 108 -20.32 0.95 21.52
N HIS A 109 -19.50 1.56 20.68
CA HIS A 109 -18.59 0.87 19.80
C HIS A 109 -17.15 1.31 20.08
N LEU A 110 -16.34 0.41 20.63
CA LEU A 110 -14.90 0.60 20.77
C LEU A 110 -14.17 -0.09 19.63
N TYR A 111 -13.02 0.46 19.24
CA TYR A 111 -12.33 -0.07 18.07
C TYR A 111 -10.82 0.14 18.17
N PRO A 112 -10.07 -0.90 18.61
CA PRO A 112 -8.63 -0.95 18.42
C PRO A 112 -8.26 -0.78 16.94
N PHE A 113 -7.52 0.28 16.62
CA PHE A 113 -7.22 0.66 15.24
C PHE A 113 -5.78 1.10 15.09
N ILE A 114 -5.11 0.80 13.98
CA ILE A 114 -3.71 1.16 13.80
C ILE A 114 -3.54 2.69 13.64
N VAL A 115 -2.56 3.27 14.35
CA VAL A 115 -2.38 4.74 14.43
C VAL A 115 -2.07 5.41 13.08
N ASN A 116 -1.49 4.65 12.14
CA ASN A 116 -1.13 5.15 10.81
C ASN A 116 -2.25 4.99 9.77
N ASP A 117 -3.45 4.57 10.14
CA ASP A 117 -4.57 4.46 9.20
C ASP A 117 -5.74 5.40 9.54
N PRO A 118 -5.49 6.72 9.44
CA PRO A 118 -6.46 7.73 9.86
C PRO A 118 -7.74 7.73 9.02
N GLY A 119 -7.65 7.37 7.74
CA GLY A 119 -8.78 7.45 6.84
C GLY A 119 -9.89 6.48 7.23
N GLU A 120 -9.54 5.22 7.37
CA GLU A 120 -10.50 4.19 7.71
C GLU A 120 -10.99 4.30 9.16
N GLY A 121 -10.11 4.66 10.10
CA GLY A 121 -10.55 4.97 11.47
C GLY A 121 -11.52 6.16 11.50
N ALA A 122 -11.32 7.18 10.65
CA ALA A 122 -12.28 8.27 10.50
C ALA A 122 -13.62 7.80 9.90
N GLN A 123 -13.60 6.83 8.99
CA GLN A 123 -14.82 6.20 8.47
C GLN A 123 -15.60 5.52 9.60
N ALA A 124 -14.94 4.68 10.41
CA ALA A 124 -15.57 4.02 11.56
C ALA A 124 -16.14 5.03 12.58
N LYS A 125 -15.42 6.13 12.85
CA LYS A 125 -15.91 7.21 13.74
C LYS A 125 -17.18 7.88 13.19
N ARG A 126 -17.22 8.16 11.88
CA ARG A 126 -18.30 8.94 11.23
C ARG A 126 -19.53 8.10 10.88
N ARG A 127 -19.34 6.81 10.61
CA ARG A 127 -20.39 5.90 10.13
C ARG A 127 -20.76 4.78 11.09
N ALA A 128 -19.99 4.56 12.15
CA ALA A 128 -20.26 3.51 13.13
C ALA A 128 -20.02 4.00 14.56
N GLN A 129 -20.06 5.32 14.79
CA GLN A 129 -19.89 6.00 16.09
C GLN A 129 -18.71 5.46 16.94
N ALA A 130 -17.66 4.98 16.27
CA ALA A 130 -16.58 4.28 16.92
C ALA A 130 -15.76 5.23 17.81
N VAL A 131 -15.48 4.77 19.04
CA VAL A 131 -14.40 5.28 19.88
C VAL A 131 -13.16 4.49 19.52
N ILE A 132 -12.30 5.12 18.73
CA ILE A 132 -11.02 4.53 18.36
C ILE A 132 -10.15 4.46 19.61
N VAL A 133 -9.44 3.34 19.78
CA VAL A 133 -8.34 3.21 20.73
C VAL A 133 -7.13 2.82 19.91
N ASP A 134 -6.37 3.82 19.48
CA ASP A 134 -5.31 3.57 18.53
C ASP A 134 -4.22 2.67 19.10
N HIS A 135 -3.54 1.94 18.22
CA HIS A 135 -2.44 1.07 18.60
C HIS A 135 -1.22 1.30 17.72
N LEU A 136 -0.06 0.90 18.26
CA LEU A 136 1.23 1.04 17.61
C LEU A 136 1.27 0.22 16.30
N THR A 137 2.07 0.71 15.37
CA THR A 137 2.42 -0.05 14.17
C THR A 137 3.26 -1.28 14.56
N PRO A 138 3.34 -2.31 13.71
CA PRO A 138 4.30 -3.38 13.91
C PRO A 138 5.74 -2.84 14.05
N PRO A 139 6.62 -3.55 14.77
CA PRO A 139 8.02 -3.16 14.85
C PRO A 139 8.67 -3.21 13.46
N MET A 140 9.47 -2.19 13.15
CA MET A 140 10.14 -2.03 11.85
C MET A 140 11.61 -2.40 11.96
N THR A 141 12.19 -2.95 10.89
CA THR A 141 13.61 -3.27 10.75
C THR A 141 14.11 -2.97 9.34
N ARG A 142 15.44 -2.86 9.17
CA ARG A 142 16.08 -3.01 7.85
C ARG A 142 15.93 -4.43 7.34
N ALA A 143 15.70 -4.60 6.05
CA ALA A 143 15.55 -5.88 5.38
C ALA A 143 16.85 -6.69 5.39
N GLU A 144 18.00 -6.02 5.24
CA GLU A 144 19.33 -6.66 5.10
C GLU A 144 19.41 -7.56 3.85
N LEU A 145 20.62 -7.95 3.45
CA LEU A 145 20.82 -8.91 2.36
C LEU A 145 20.94 -10.34 2.91
N TYR A 146 20.57 -11.31 2.08
CA TYR A 146 20.61 -12.73 2.43
C TYR A 146 20.92 -13.57 1.20
N GLY A 147 21.36 -14.82 1.42
CA GLY A 147 21.56 -15.82 0.37
C GLY A 147 22.39 -15.29 -0.80
N ALA A 148 21.85 -15.41 -2.01
CA ALA A 148 22.52 -15.00 -3.23
C ALA A 148 22.71 -13.48 -3.36
N LEU A 149 21.86 -12.65 -2.74
CA LEU A 149 22.03 -11.19 -2.76
C LEU A 149 23.29 -10.77 -1.99
N GLN A 150 23.54 -11.39 -0.84
CA GLN A 150 24.76 -11.17 -0.08
C GLN A 150 25.99 -11.73 -0.81
N GLN A 151 25.85 -12.86 -1.50
CA GLN A 151 26.93 -13.39 -2.35
C GLN A 151 27.25 -12.44 -3.50
N LEU A 152 26.25 -11.81 -4.12
CA LEU A 152 26.44 -10.84 -5.19
C LEU A 152 27.17 -9.60 -4.69
N GLU A 153 26.80 -9.06 -3.53
CA GLU A 153 27.50 -7.94 -2.88
C GLU A 153 29.00 -8.28 -2.70
N GLY A 154 29.30 -9.45 -2.13
CA GLY A 154 30.70 -9.88 -1.95
C GLY A 154 31.47 -10.10 -3.26
N LEU A 155 30.80 -10.54 -4.33
CA LEU A 155 31.42 -10.65 -5.66
C LEU A 155 31.69 -9.28 -6.29
N ILE A 156 30.80 -8.31 -6.07
CA ILE A 156 30.99 -6.92 -6.51
C ILE A 156 32.15 -6.28 -5.78
N ASP A 157 32.26 -6.49 -4.45
CA ASP A 157 33.42 -6.06 -3.67
C ASP A 157 34.73 -6.67 -4.20
N GLU A 158 34.74 -7.98 -4.44
CA GLU A 158 35.89 -8.69 -5.01
C GLU A 158 36.27 -8.12 -6.39
N TYR A 159 35.28 -7.75 -7.20
CA TYR A 159 35.49 -7.15 -8.53
C TYR A 159 36.21 -5.80 -8.43
N TYR A 160 35.75 -4.91 -7.56
CA TYR A 160 36.37 -3.60 -7.36
C TYR A 160 37.77 -3.69 -6.73
N GLU A 161 37.98 -4.62 -5.79
CA GLU A 161 39.31 -4.90 -5.23
C GLU A 161 40.28 -5.40 -6.31
N ALA A 162 39.84 -6.37 -7.13
CA ALA A 162 40.64 -6.91 -8.23
C ALA A 162 40.95 -5.83 -9.29
N GLN A 163 40.04 -4.90 -9.55
CA GLN A 163 40.28 -3.80 -10.48
C GLN A 163 41.50 -2.95 -10.08
N SER A 164 41.74 -2.81 -8.78
CA SER A 164 42.84 -2.00 -8.23
C SER A 164 44.11 -2.82 -7.99
N LEU A 165 43.99 -4.05 -7.49
CA LEU A 165 45.12 -4.85 -6.98
C LEU A 165 45.59 -5.97 -7.92
N ASP A 166 44.67 -6.61 -8.65
CA ASP A 166 44.97 -7.72 -9.57
C ASP A 166 43.95 -7.82 -10.71
N PRO A 167 44.11 -7.00 -11.77
CA PRO A 167 43.16 -6.97 -12.90
C PRO A 167 43.03 -8.29 -13.65
N THR A 168 43.96 -9.24 -13.47
CA THR A 168 43.91 -10.54 -14.15
C THR A 168 42.72 -11.40 -13.68
N ARG A 169 42.21 -11.14 -12.47
CA ARG A 169 41.06 -11.83 -11.88
C ARG A 169 39.70 -11.33 -12.38
N LEU A 170 39.64 -10.12 -12.95
CA LEU A 170 38.38 -9.46 -13.35
C LEU A 170 37.50 -10.36 -14.22
N LYS A 171 38.09 -11.07 -15.18
CA LYS A 171 37.35 -11.96 -16.08
C LYS A 171 36.62 -13.07 -15.32
N VAL A 172 37.31 -13.71 -14.38
CA VAL A 172 36.75 -14.83 -13.60
C VAL A 172 35.65 -14.32 -12.66
N ILE A 173 35.84 -13.14 -12.06
CA ILE A 173 34.84 -12.54 -11.17
C ILE A 173 33.60 -12.09 -11.95
N SER A 174 33.78 -11.43 -13.10
CA SER A 174 32.68 -11.09 -14.01
C SER A 174 31.87 -12.30 -14.46
N ASP A 175 32.53 -13.43 -14.75
CA ASP A 175 31.87 -14.68 -15.10
C ASP A 175 31.00 -15.19 -13.94
N ARG A 176 31.52 -15.16 -12.70
CA ARG A 176 30.77 -15.55 -11.50
C ARG A 176 29.59 -14.63 -11.23
N ILE A 177 29.77 -13.32 -11.32
CA ILE A 177 28.69 -12.32 -11.18
C ILE A 177 27.59 -12.59 -12.21
N THR A 178 27.97 -12.76 -13.48
CA THR A 178 27.02 -13.00 -14.58
C THR A 178 26.24 -14.29 -14.33
N THR A 179 26.91 -15.38 -13.95
CA THR A 179 26.26 -16.65 -13.64
C THR A 179 25.26 -16.50 -12.50
N LEU A 180 25.62 -15.84 -11.39
CA LEU A 180 24.73 -15.66 -10.25
C LEU A 180 23.51 -14.81 -10.61
N VAL A 181 23.71 -13.70 -11.33
CA VAL A 181 22.63 -12.80 -11.77
C VAL A 181 21.63 -13.50 -12.69
N LEU A 182 22.11 -14.38 -13.57
CA LEU A 182 21.24 -15.19 -14.43
C LEU A 182 20.50 -16.26 -13.64
N GLN A 183 21.20 -16.98 -12.75
CA GLN A 183 20.61 -18.02 -11.88
C GLN A 183 19.49 -17.47 -10.99
N GLU A 184 19.70 -16.28 -10.43
CA GLU A 184 18.75 -15.64 -9.52
C GLU A 184 17.73 -14.73 -10.21
N ASN A 185 17.76 -14.64 -11.54
CA ASN A 185 16.88 -13.76 -12.34
C ASN A 185 17.01 -12.26 -12.06
N LEU A 186 18.10 -11.80 -11.42
CA LEU A 186 18.30 -10.38 -11.04
C LEU A 186 18.43 -9.44 -12.25
N HIS A 187 18.72 -9.97 -13.43
CA HIS A 187 18.69 -9.20 -14.67
C HIS A 187 17.28 -8.70 -15.02
N GLN A 188 16.23 -9.44 -14.64
CA GLN A 188 14.83 -9.04 -14.83
C GLN A 188 14.45 -7.92 -13.85
N ASP A 189 14.85 -8.05 -12.58
CA ASP A 189 14.66 -7.03 -11.53
C ASP A 189 15.24 -5.67 -11.96
N LEU A 190 16.42 -5.69 -12.60
CA LEU A 190 17.13 -4.50 -13.06
C LEU A 190 16.67 -3.99 -14.45
N GLY A 191 15.62 -4.58 -15.03
CA GLY A 191 15.04 -4.16 -16.31
C GLY A 191 15.94 -4.41 -17.53
N LEU A 192 16.89 -5.34 -17.43
CA LEU A 192 17.76 -5.74 -18.53
C LEU A 192 17.09 -6.86 -19.30
N ARG A 193 16.10 -6.51 -20.12
CA ARG A 193 15.40 -7.45 -20.99
C ARG A 193 16.09 -7.56 -22.35
N SER A 194 16.14 -8.77 -22.86
CA SER A 194 16.33 -9.08 -24.28
C SER A 194 15.00 -9.56 -24.82
N ASP A 195 14.60 -9.17 -26.04
CA ASP A 195 13.35 -9.61 -26.70
C ASP A 195 13.31 -11.14 -26.96
N ASN A 196 14.36 -11.85 -26.59
CA ASN A 196 14.44 -13.30 -26.62
C ASN A 196 14.92 -13.78 -25.22
N PRO A 197 14.09 -14.55 -24.47
CA PRO A 197 14.40 -15.02 -23.12
C PRO A 197 15.69 -15.85 -23.03
N ASN A 198 16.10 -16.47 -24.14
CA ASN A 198 17.35 -17.24 -24.26
C ASN A 198 18.53 -16.41 -24.79
N ALA A 199 18.37 -15.09 -24.97
CA ALA A 199 19.33 -14.22 -25.64
C ALA A 199 19.75 -12.98 -24.83
N ILE A 200 19.65 -13.00 -23.50
CA ILE A 200 20.74 -12.38 -22.75
C ILE A 200 21.92 -13.33 -22.91
N ASP A 201 22.54 -13.24 -24.08
CA ASP A 201 23.77 -13.98 -24.34
C ASP A 201 24.75 -13.52 -23.26
N HIS A 202 25.42 -14.46 -22.60
CA HIS A 202 26.49 -14.18 -21.64
C HIS A 202 27.42 -13.05 -22.14
N LEU A 203 27.54 -12.91 -23.47
CA LEU A 203 28.26 -11.86 -24.16
C LEU A 203 27.71 -10.43 -23.98
N GLN A 204 26.39 -10.19 -23.98
CA GLN A 204 25.81 -8.86 -23.78
C GLN A 204 26.02 -8.36 -22.35
N LEU A 205 25.72 -9.19 -21.34
CA LEU A 205 25.95 -8.81 -19.94
C LEU A 205 27.44 -8.57 -19.66
N LYS A 206 28.33 -9.36 -20.28
CA LYS A 206 29.78 -9.14 -20.22
C LYS A 206 30.23 -7.82 -20.85
N THR A 207 29.58 -7.39 -21.93
CA THR A 207 29.95 -6.15 -22.66
C THR A 207 29.63 -4.91 -21.82
N PHE A 208 28.60 -4.96 -20.98
CA PHE A 208 28.16 -3.86 -20.11
C PHE A 208 28.36 -4.14 -18.61
N ILE A 209 29.27 -5.07 -18.26
CA ILE A 209 29.38 -5.57 -16.90
C ILE A 209 29.70 -4.48 -15.87
N SER A 210 30.46 -3.45 -16.24
CA SER A 210 30.77 -2.34 -15.33
C SER A 210 29.55 -1.46 -15.01
N GLU A 211 28.72 -1.18 -16.02
CA GLU A 211 27.47 -0.44 -15.83
C GLU A 211 26.46 -1.29 -15.05
N PHE A 212 26.40 -2.58 -15.38
CA PHE A 212 25.60 -3.56 -14.65
C PHE A 212 25.97 -3.59 -13.16
N ILE A 213 27.26 -3.74 -12.84
CA ILE A 213 27.75 -3.79 -11.46
C ILE A 213 27.34 -2.53 -10.71
N THR A 214 27.48 -1.35 -11.31
CA THR A 214 27.09 -0.08 -10.66
C THR A 214 25.58 -0.04 -10.36
N ARG A 215 24.74 -0.49 -11.30
CA ARG A 215 23.28 -0.58 -11.09
C ARG A 215 22.92 -1.62 -10.03
N ALA A 216 23.57 -2.78 -10.06
CA ALA A 216 23.37 -3.86 -9.10
C ALA A 216 23.78 -3.43 -7.69
N ASP A 217 24.90 -2.73 -7.54
CA ASP A 217 25.39 -2.20 -6.26
C ASP A 217 24.37 -1.23 -5.64
N GLY A 218 23.86 -0.27 -6.43
CA GLY A 218 22.79 0.63 -6.01
C GLY A 218 21.49 -0.11 -5.63
N TYR A 219 21.07 -1.10 -6.42
CA TYR A 219 19.87 -1.90 -6.14
C TYR A 219 20.02 -2.75 -4.87
N LEU A 220 21.18 -3.39 -4.67
CA LEU A 220 21.47 -4.15 -3.45
C LEU A 220 21.46 -3.24 -2.22
N CYS A 221 22.01 -2.04 -2.32
CA CYS A 221 21.91 -1.05 -1.25
C CYS A 221 20.44 -0.68 -0.96
N GLU A 222 19.63 -0.41 -1.98
CA GLU A 222 18.19 -0.13 -1.80
C GLU A 222 17.45 -1.31 -1.12
N LEU A 223 17.74 -2.56 -1.51
CA LEU A 223 17.17 -3.75 -0.89
C LEU A 223 17.61 -3.89 0.57
N LYS A 224 18.90 -3.72 0.86
CA LYS A 224 19.49 -3.81 2.19
C LYS A 224 18.88 -2.79 3.16
N GLU A 225 18.69 -1.56 2.69
CA GLU A 225 18.15 -0.44 3.47
C GLU A 225 16.62 -0.37 3.54
N ALA A 226 15.92 -1.18 2.74
CA ALA A 226 14.47 -1.23 2.76
C ALA A 226 13.94 -1.49 4.18
N GLN A 227 12.94 -0.71 4.60
CA GLN A 227 12.28 -0.91 5.88
C GLN A 227 11.13 -1.90 5.69
N ILE A 228 11.13 -2.95 6.51
CA ILE A 228 10.12 -4.00 6.54
C ILE A 228 9.63 -4.21 7.97
N ARG A 229 8.48 -4.88 8.12
CA ARG A 229 7.98 -5.30 9.44
C ARG A 229 8.79 -6.48 9.98
N ASP A 230 9.15 -6.45 11.26
CA ASP A 230 9.75 -7.57 11.99
C ASP A 230 8.71 -8.28 12.87
N GLY A 231 7.66 -8.80 12.25
CA GLY A 231 6.51 -9.41 12.93
C GLY A 231 5.30 -8.48 13.01
N LEU A 232 4.44 -8.69 14.01
CA LEU A 232 3.16 -7.99 14.19
C LEU A 232 3.09 -7.29 15.55
N HIS A 233 2.23 -6.28 15.64
CA HIS A 233 1.93 -5.64 16.92
C HIS A 233 1.08 -6.56 17.81
N ILE A 234 1.28 -6.49 19.13
CA ILE A 234 0.41 -7.09 20.13
C ILE A 234 -0.15 -5.97 20.99
N PHE A 235 -1.48 -5.81 20.98
CA PHE A 235 -2.18 -4.71 21.67
C PHE A 235 -1.76 -4.62 23.15
N GLY A 236 -1.30 -3.43 23.56
CA GLY A 236 -0.79 -3.15 24.90
C GLY A 236 0.67 -3.53 25.16
N GLN A 237 1.38 -4.12 24.20
CA GLN A 237 2.76 -4.56 24.38
C GLN A 237 3.75 -3.68 23.60
N CYS A 238 4.63 -3.00 24.33
CA CYS A 238 5.75 -2.30 23.73
C CYS A 238 6.76 -3.35 23.17
N PRO A 239 7.26 -3.18 21.94
CA PRO A 239 8.36 -3.99 21.42
C PRO A 239 9.56 -4.02 22.39
N GLN A 240 10.36 -5.07 22.32
CA GLN A 240 11.52 -5.29 23.22
C GLN A 240 12.79 -5.60 22.42
N GLY A 241 13.95 -5.42 23.06
CA GLY A 241 15.25 -5.79 22.48
C GLY A 241 15.47 -5.19 21.09
N ARG A 242 15.82 -6.05 20.12
CA ARG A 242 16.10 -5.66 18.73
C ARG A 242 14.91 -4.95 18.06
N GLN A 243 13.68 -5.44 18.27
CA GLN A 243 12.47 -4.84 17.69
C GLN A 243 12.25 -3.40 18.18
N LEU A 244 12.52 -3.13 19.47
CA LEU A 244 12.42 -1.77 20.02
C LEU A 244 13.51 -0.86 19.46
N ARG A 245 14.76 -1.34 19.45
CA ARG A 245 15.91 -0.62 18.92
C ARG A 245 15.67 -0.20 17.47
N ASP A 246 15.28 -1.13 16.63
CA ASP A 246 15.11 -0.90 15.20
C ASP A 246 13.91 0.01 14.91
N LEU A 247 12.81 -0.12 15.68
CA LEU A 247 11.68 0.81 15.60
C LEU A 247 12.07 2.25 15.99
N ILE A 248 12.89 2.42 17.05
CA ILE A 248 13.39 3.74 17.44
C ILE A 248 14.25 4.34 16.34
N VAL A 249 15.16 3.57 15.75
CA VAL A 249 15.99 4.03 14.61
C VAL A 249 15.09 4.44 13.45
N ALA A 250 14.09 3.62 13.09
CA ALA A 250 13.15 3.90 12.00
C ALA A 250 12.39 5.23 12.20
N ILE A 251 11.86 5.48 13.40
CA ILE A 251 11.13 6.72 13.71
C ILE A 251 12.09 7.92 13.78
N ALA A 252 13.26 7.74 14.40
CA ALA A 252 14.22 8.82 14.58
C ALA A 252 14.99 9.18 13.30
N ARG A 253 14.93 8.35 12.26
CA ARG A 253 15.57 8.59 10.95
C ARG A 253 15.09 9.90 10.31
N HIS A 254 13.82 10.23 10.45
CA HIS A 254 13.24 11.38 9.77
C HIS A 254 13.52 12.72 10.49
N PRO A 255 13.83 13.78 9.72
CA PRO A 255 13.95 15.14 10.24
C PRO A 255 12.66 15.62 10.91
N GLY A 256 12.80 16.59 11.80
CA GLY A 256 11.67 17.20 12.50
C GLY A 256 11.99 18.59 13.00
N LYS A 257 11.07 19.20 13.76
CA LYS A 257 11.28 20.55 14.31
C LYS A 257 12.53 20.58 15.20
N GLY A 258 13.59 21.24 14.73
CA GLY A 258 14.87 21.33 15.43
C GLY A 258 15.69 20.02 15.46
N ARG A 259 15.36 19.05 14.60
CA ARG A 259 16.03 17.75 14.49
C ARG A 259 16.39 17.47 13.04
N LEU A 260 17.62 16.99 12.81
CA LEU A 260 18.05 16.61 11.47
C LEU A 260 17.64 15.17 11.12
N GLY A 261 17.25 14.38 12.12
CA GLY A 261 17.12 12.94 11.98
C GLY A 261 18.42 12.25 12.42
N LEU A 262 18.30 11.03 12.94
CA LEU A 262 19.38 10.34 13.64
C LEU A 262 20.61 10.12 12.73
N THR A 263 20.41 9.56 11.54
CA THR A 263 21.51 9.25 10.61
C THR A 263 22.18 10.52 10.08
N ARG A 264 21.42 11.56 9.72
CA ARG A 264 21.94 12.88 9.36
C ARG A 264 22.74 13.52 10.49
N SER A 265 22.26 13.40 11.73
CA SER A 265 22.95 13.96 12.89
C SER A 265 24.27 13.25 13.18
N ILE A 266 24.32 11.92 13.01
CA ILE A 266 25.56 11.15 13.10
C ILE A 266 26.51 11.54 11.96
N ALA A 267 26.02 11.61 10.72
CA ALA A 267 26.80 12.03 9.56
C ALA A 267 27.41 13.44 9.76
N GLN A 268 26.63 14.39 10.28
CA GLN A 268 27.11 15.73 10.63
C GLN A 268 28.17 15.68 11.74
N HIS A 269 27.97 14.86 12.78
CA HIS A 269 28.95 14.68 13.85
C HIS A 269 30.27 14.09 13.33
N TRP A 270 30.20 13.17 12.37
CA TRP A 270 31.35 12.58 11.68
C TRP A 270 31.92 13.44 10.54
N GLN A 271 31.31 14.61 10.29
CA GLN A 271 31.71 15.55 9.24
C GLN A 271 31.71 14.92 7.83
N LEU A 272 30.74 14.06 7.54
CA LEU A 272 30.54 13.51 6.20
C LEU A 272 29.98 14.59 5.27
N ASP A 273 30.39 14.55 4.00
CA ASP A 273 30.09 15.53 2.96
C ASP A 273 28.86 15.20 2.11
N PHE A 274 28.07 14.20 2.53
CA PHE A 274 26.84 13.78 1.87
C PHE A 274 25.67 13.72 2.84
N ASP A 275 24.45 13.77 2.29
CA ASP A 275 23.22 13.58 3.05
C ASP A 275 22.77 12.11 2.97
N PRO A 276 22.76 11.35 4.09
CA PRO A 276 22.44 9.93 4.07
C PRO A 276 20.99 9.61 3.68
N LEU A 277 20.08 10.59 3.64
CA LEU A 277 18.70 10.35 3.22
C LEU A 277 18.49 10.61 1.73
N THR A 278 19.22 11.56 1.13
CA THR A 278 18.93 12.02 -0.24
C THR A 278 20.05 11.75 -1.24
N ALA A 279 21.26 11.42 -0.79
CA ALA A 279 22.36 11.09 -1.68
C ALA A 279 22.07 9.78 -2.43
N ASN A 280 22.62 9.66 -3.64
CA ASN A 280 22.55 8.42 -4.41
C ASN A 280 23.53 7.40 -3.80
N PRO A 281 23.06 6.24 -3.33
CA PRO A 281 23.92 5.26 -2.69
C PRO A 281 25.01 4.70 -3.61
N ALA A 282 24.79 4.71 -4.92
CA ALA A 282 25.76 4.23 -5.91
C ALA A 282 26.93 5.21 -6.17
N ASP A 283 26.86 6.45 -5.68
CA ASP A 283 27.93 7.42 -5.87
C ASP A 283 29.16 7.03 -5.05
N SER A 284 30.35 7.34 -5.57
CA SER A 284 31.62 7.06 -4.88
C SER A 284 31.81 7.95 -3.65
N LEU A 285 32.33 7.37 -2.58
CA LEU A 285 32.73 8.11 -1.38
C LEU A 285 34.04 8.87 -1.65
N LEU A 286 33.97 10.19 -1.80
CA LEU A 286 35.11 11.02 -2.19
C LEU A 286 36.05 11.35 -1.03
N THR A 287 35.50 11.46 0.18
CA THR A 287 36.22 11.93 1.36
C THR A 287 36.42 10.80 2.37
N PRO A 288 37.68 10.39 2.65
CA PRO A 288 37.97 9.42 3.71
C PRO A 288 37.56 9.99 5.08
N SER A 289 36.86 9.20 5.89
CA SER A 289 36.51 9.55 7.26
C SER A 289 37.16 8.57 8.24
N PRO A 290 37.73 9.03 9.38
CA PRO A 290 38.25 8.14 10.41
C PRO A 290 37.15 7.31 11.10
N HIS A 291 35.88 7.68 10.90
CA HIS A 291 34.71 6.96 11.44
C HIS A 291 34.19 5.88 10.50
N LEU A 292 34.64 5.86 9.25
CA LEU A 292 34.27 4.87 8.25
C LEU A 292 35.45 3.93 8.00
N PRO A 293 35.23 2.61 7.86
CA PRO A 293 36.27 1.68 7.45
C PRO A 293 36.90 2.09 6.11
N SER A 294 38.19 1.76 5.92
CA SER A 294 38.88 1.98 4.65
C SER A 294 38.32 1.13 3.50
N THR A 295 37.44 0.18 3.81
CA THR A 295 36.72 -0.66 2.84
C THR A 295 35.47 0.02 2.28
N CYS A 296 35.01 1.14 2.84
CA CYS A 296 33.88 1.90 2.27
C CYS A 296 34.28 2.56 0.95
N ARG A 297 33.58 2.21 -0.13
CA ARG A 297 33.82 2.71 -1.49
C ARG A 297 32.71 3.65 -1.93
N THR A 298 31.47 3.36 -1.53
CA THR A 298 30.28 4.08 -1.96
C THR A 298 29.63 4.85 -0.82
N ILE A 299 28.75 5.79 -1.16
CA ILE A 299 27.86 6.43 -0.20
C ILE A 299 26.96 5.38 0.48
N GLY A 300 26.53 4.35 -0.25
CA GLY A 300 25.76 3.23 0.29
C GLY A 300 26.47 2.49 1.43
N ASP A 301 27.77 2.22 1.29
CA ASP A 301 28.58 1.61 2.36
C ASP A 301 28.59 2.51 3.61
N ALA A 302 28.78 3.81 3.40
CA ALA A 302 28.81 4.77 4.49
C ALA A 302 27.44 4.89 5.20
N ILE A 303 26.33 4.84 4.44
CA ILE A 303 24.97 4.78 4.99
C ILE A 303 24.78 3.53 5.86
N GLU A 304 25.22 2.37 5.39
CA GLU A 304 25.14 1.13 6.16
C GLU A 304 25.89 1.25 7.50
N HIS A 305 27.09 1.83 7.50
CA HIS A 305 27.84 2.07 8.72
C HIS A 305 27.16 3.07 9.66
N LEU A 306 26.53 4.12 9.13
CA LEU A 306 25.72 5.06 9.91
C LEU A 306 24.54 4.34 10.58
N GLU A 307 23.84 3.48 9.86
CA GLU A 307 22.70 2.70 10.37
C GLU A 307 23.14 1.71 11.46
N HIS A 308 24.26 1.01 11.27
CA HIS A 308 24.82 0.13 12.30
C HIS A 308 25.25 0.92 13.54
N HIS A 309 25.88 2.07 13.37
CA HIS A 309 26.25 2.92 14.49
C HIS A 309 25.02 3.46 15.23
N ALA A 310 24.01 3.90 14.49
CA ALA A 310 22.73 4.33 15.05
C ALA A 310 22.10 3.22 15.91
N ALA A 311 22.01 2.00 15.38
CA ALA A 311 21.50 0.85 16.13
C ALA A 311 22.27 0.62 17.43
N ASN A 312 23.61 0.62 17.39
CA ASN A 312 24.45 0.44 18.59
C ASN A 312 24.24 1.56 19.63
N LEU A 313 24.10 2.81 19.18
CA LEU A 313 23.79 3.94 20.07
C LEU A 313 22.44 3.77 20.75
N ILE A 314 21.41 3.37 19.99
CA ILE A 314 20.07 3.16 20.55
C ILE A 314 20.05 1.98 21.51
N GLU A 315 20.75 0.88 21.20
CA GLU A 315 20.87 -0.27 22.09
C GLU A 315 21.53 0.09 23.42
N SER A 316 22.60 0.91 23.37
CA SER A 316 23.23 1.49 24.55
C SER A 316 22.26 2.39 25.33
N LEU A 317 21.47 3.23 24.65
CA LEU A 317 20.51 4.12 25.31
C LEU A 317 19.34 3.40 25.98
N ILE A 318 18.87 2.29 25.41
CA ILE A 318 17.82 1.45 26.00
C ILE A 318 18.33 0.82 27.31
N THR A 319 19.60 0.41 27.35
CA THR A 319 20.20 -0.22 28.53
C THR A 319 20.72 0.78 29.57
N SER A 320 21.22 1.94 29.12
CA SER A 320 21.76 3.02 29.93
C SER A 320 21.29 4.38 29.37
N PRO A 321 20.29 5.03 29.98
CA PRO A 321 19.57 6.17 29.39
C PRO A 321 20.33 7.51 29.44
N THR A 322 21.66 7.48 29.55
CA THR A 322 22.49 8.69 29.53
C THR A 322 23.16 8.83 28.16
N PRO A 323 22.81 9.84 27.35
CA PRO A 323 23.47 10.03 26.06
C PRO A 323 24.94 10.38 26.28
N HIS A 324 25.82 9.59 25.68
CA HIS A 324 27.27 9.79 25.77
C HIS A 324 27.82 10.77 24.71
N LEU A 325 27.04 11.04 23.66
CA LEU A 325 27.41 11.93 22.56
C LEU A 325 26.52 13.18 22.54
N PRO A 326 27.07 14.37 22.21
CA PRO A 326 26.31 15.62 22.12
C PRO A 326 25.51 15.71 20.81
N ILE A 327 24.72 14.68 20.50
CA ILE A 327 23.86 14.64 19.31
C ILE A 327 22.42 15.01 19.74
N PRO A 328 21.84 16.13 19.25
CA PRO A 328 20.52 16.59 19.67
C PRO A 328 19.40 15.54 19.54
N ASP A 329 19.42 14.77 18.45
CA ASP A 329 18.46 13.68 18.23
C ASP A 329 18.51 12.61 19.33
N LEU A 330 19.68 12.27 19.90
CA LEU A 330 19.77 11.32 21.03
C LEU A 330 19.11 11.86 22.30
N HIS A 331 19.21 13.17 22.56
CA HIS A 331 18.52 13.79 23.67
C HIS A 331 17.00 13.73 23.50
N TRP A 332 16.49 14.02 22.30
CA TRP A 332 15.06 13.88 22.02
C TRP A 332 14.58 12.43 22.11
N ILE A 333 15.37 11.46 21.62
CA ILE A 333 15.03 10.04 21.69
C ILE A 333 14.87 9.60 23.15
N THR A 334 15.82 9.95 24.02
CA THR A 334 15.81 9.58 25.44
C THR A 334 14.71 10.27 26.24
N THR A 335 14.43 11.55 25.95
CA THR A 335 13.48 12.35 26.74
C THR A 335 12.04 12.29 26.24
N HIS A 336 11.81 11.92 24.98
CA HIS A 336 10.47 11.94 24.36
C HIS A 336 10.11 10.61 23.70
N LEU A 337 10.91 10.11 22.75
CA LEU A 337 10.51 8.95 21.94
C LEU A 337 10.43 7.65 22.75
N ILE A 338 11.48 7.30 23.49
CA ILE A 338 11.50 6.10 24.33
C ILE A 338 10.37 6.15 25.39
N PRO A 339 10.20 7.24 26.16
CA PRO A 339 9.08 7.36 27.10
C PRO A 339 7.70 7.25 26.44
N ALA A 340 7.52 7.74 25.21
CA ALA A 340 6.26 7.63 24.48
C ALA A 340 5.98 6.17 24.05
N LEU A 341 6.99 5.45 23.56
CA LEU A 341 6.84 4.03 23.20
C LEU A 341 6.58 3.14 24.43
N GLN A 342 7.23 3.42 25.56
CA GLN A 342 7.02 2.68 26.81
C GLN A 342 5.60 2.82 27.38
N GLN A 343 4.83 3.82 26.91
CA GLN A 343 3.42 4.01 27.26
C GLN A 343 2.46 3.16 26.42
N THR A 344 2.93 2.25 25.56
CA THR A 344 2.07 1.35 24.75
C THR A 344 1.04 0.56 25.59
N HIS A 345 1.32 0.27 26.86
CA HIS A 345 0.34 -0.35 27.78
C HIS A 345 -0.94 0.49 27.99
N GLN A 346 -0.92 1.77 27.63
CA GLN A 346 -2.10 2.64 27.65
C GLN A 346 -3.15 2.21 26.63
N GLU A 347 -2.80 1.45 25.60
CA GLU A 347 -3.75 0.85 24.64
C GLU A 347 -4.83 0.04 25.38
N ILE A 348 -4.42 -0.91 26.24
CA ILE A 348 -5.35 -1.69 27.05
C ILE A 348 -6.01 -0.81 28.12
N THR A 349 -5.24 0.07 28.76
CA THR A 349 -5.76 0.93 29.83
C THR A 349 -6.92 1.80 29.34
N HIS A 350 -6.76 2.45 28.20
CA HIS A 350 -7.77 3.32 27.61
C HIS A 350 -8.90 2.53 26.94
N PHE A 351 -8.64 1.32 26.43
CA PHE A 351 -9.71 0.41 26.02
C PHE A 351 -10.63 0.06 27.20
N LEU A 352 -10.07 -0.29 28.36
CA LEU A 352 -10.84 -0.55 29.57
C LEU A 352 -11.56 0.71 30.09
N HIS A 353 -10.94 1.89 30.01
CA HIS A 353 -11.62 3.15 30.33
C HIS A 353 -12.81 3.41 29.41
N GLY A 354 -12.68 3.16 28.12
CA GLY A 354 -13.79 3.31 27.17
C GLY A 354 -14.95 2.34 27.49
N LEU A 355 -14.64 1.10 27.89
CA LEU A 355 -15.65 0.13 28.34
C LEU A 355 -16.34 0.56 29.64
N ASP A 356 -15.63 1.27 30.53
CA ASP A 356 -16.18 1.89 31.75
C ASP A 356 -16.89 3.24 31.48
N GLY A 357 -17.14 3.59 30.21
CA GLY A 357 -17.84 4.82 29.82
C GLY A 357 -17.06 6.11 30.11
N ARG A 358 -15.73 6.02 30.31
CA ARG A 358 -14.86 7.18 30.57
C ARG A 358 -14.35 7.79 29.27
N TYR A 359 -13.82 9.00 29.40
CA TYR A 359 -13.15 9.68 28.29
C TYR A 359 -11.87 8.95 27.88
N VAL A 360 -11.79 8.57 26.60
CA VAL A 360 -10.57 8.11 25.94
C VAL A 360 -9.84 9.34 25.38
N PRO A 361 -8.60 9.64 25.81
CA PRO A 361 -7.87 10.82 25.36
C PRO A 361 -7.74 10.90 23.84
N SER A 362 -7.93 12.10 23.28
CA SER A 362 -7.74 12.32 21.85
C SER A 362 -6.25 12.45 21.49
N GLY A 363 -5.89 12.07 20.26
CA GLY A 363 -4.53 12.11 19.75
C GLY A 363 -4.47 12.43 18.26
N ALA A 364 -3.30 12.81 17.75
CA ALA A 364 -3.09 12.87 16.31
C ALA A 364 -2.85 11.46 15.76
N SER A 365 -3.24 11.23 14.51
CA SER A 365 -2.96 10.01 13.73
C SER A 365 -1.93 10.26 12.64
N GLY A 366 -1.27 9.20 12.16
CA GLY A 366 -0.27 9.28 11.10
C GLY A 366 0.78 8.19 11.23
N ALA A 367 1.68 8.10 10.25
CA ALA A 367 2.76 7.12 10.23
C ALA A 367 3.95 7.59 11.08
N PRO A 368 4.25 6.96 12.23
CA PRO A 368 5.39 7.35 13.07
C PRO A 368 6.71 7.31 12.29
N THR A 369 6.88 6.34 11.39
CA THR A 369 8.09 6.22 10.58
C THR A 369 8.14 7.20 9.42
N ARG A 370 7.08 7.95 9.14
CA ARG A 370 7.07 9.05 8.15
C ARG A 370 7.18 10.43 8.80
N GLY A 371 8.03 10.55 9.81
CA GLY A 371 8.30 11.82 10.49
C GLY A 371 7.15 12.37 11.32
N ARG A 372 6.24 11.51 11.81
CA ARG A 372 5.11 11.89 12.68
C ARG A 372 5.20 11.32 14.10
N PRO A 373 6.30 11.49 14.85
CA PRO A 373 6.42 10.92 16.19
C PRO A 373 5.41 11.50 17.21
N GLU A 374 4.78 12.64 16.91
CA GLU A 374 3.72 13.25 17.76
C GLU A 374 2.44 12.40 17.88
N VAL A 375 2.29 11.38 17.03
CA VAL A 375 1.19 10.40 17.10
C VAL A 375 1.40 9.40 18.24
N LEU A 376 2.55 9.42 18.90
CA LEU A 376 2.83 8.65 20.12
C LEU A 376 2.58 9.51 21.38
N PRO A 377 2.23 8.91 22.53
CA PRO A 377 1.93 7.49 22.74
C PRO A 377 0.60 7.07 22.11
N THR A 378 0.43 5.76 21.91
CA THR A 378 -0.81 5.15 21.44
C THR A 378 -1.78 4.85 22.60
N GLY A 379 -2.96 4.33 22.29
CA GLY A 379 -4.09 4.18 23.19
C GLY A 379 -5.05 5.39 23.15
N ARG A 380 -5.06 6.16 22.07
CA ARG A 380 -5.83 7.41 21.94
C ARG A 380 -6.96 7.29 20.94
N ASN A 381 -7.99 8.11 21.13
CA ASN A 381 -9.07 8.27 20.17
C ASN A 381 -8.66 9.32 19.14
N PHE A 382 -7.89 8.89 18.14
CA PHE A 382 -7.25 9.82 17.23
C PHE A 382 -8.25 10.70 16.45
N TYR A 383 -7.80 11.89 16.06
CA TYR A 383 -8.41 12.73 15.05
C TYR A 383 -7.50 12.78 13.82
N SER A 384 -8.05 13.12 12.66
CA SER A 384 -7.29 13.25 11.43
C SER A 384 -6.72 14.66 11.22
N VAL A 385 -7.31 15.45 10.33
CA VAL A 385 -6.73 16.71 9.83
C VAL A 385 -7.82 17.75 9.53
N ASP A 386 -7.44 19.04 9.55
CA ASP A 386 -8.32 20.10 9.03
C ASP A 386 -8.31 20.03 7.50
N ILE A 387 -9.41 19.54 6.93
CA ILE A 387 -9.56 19.34 5.48
C ILE A 387 -9.43 20.64 4.68
N ARG A 388 -9.60 21.81 5.31
CA ARG A 388 -9.48 23.13 4.66
C ARG A 388 -8.02 23.55 4.47
N ALA A 389 -7.09 22.90 5.16
CA ALA A 389 -5.65 23.20 5.08
C ALA A 389 -4.90 22.24 4.13
N ILE A 390 -5.63 21.47 3.32
CA ILE A 390 -5.11 20.46 2.41
C ILE A 390 -5.33 20.94 0.96
N PRO A 391 -4.35 20.77 0.04
CA PRO A 391 -2.99 20.31 0.33
C PRO A 391 -2.22 21.33 1.19
N THR A 392 -1.32 20.87 2.06
CA THR A 392 -0.45 21.78 2.84
C THR A 392 0.68 22.33 1.95
N GLU A 393 1.33 23.42 2.37
CA GLU A 393 2.53 23.94 1.68
C GLU A 393 3.64 22.89 1.57
N SER A 394 3.84 22.09 2.63
CA SER A 394 4.81 20.99 2.61
C SER A 394 4.41 19.88 1.64
N ALA A 395 3.12 19.54 1.56
CA ALA A 395 2.62 18.55 0.61
C ALA A 395 2.72 19.03 -0.84
N TRP A 396 2.57 20.35 -1.07
CA TRP A 396 2.84 20.95 -2.37
C TRP A 396 4.28 20.73 -2.82
N ASP A 397 5.25 20.91 -1.93
CA ASP A 397 6.66 20.67 -2.28
C ASP A 397 6.94 19.20 -2.62
N VAL A 398 6.32 18.25 -1.91
CA VAL A 398 6.43 16.82 -2.21
C VAL A 398 5.78 16.50 -3.55
N GLY A 399 4.52 16.91 -3.74
CA GLY A 399 3.77 16.65 -4.97
C GLY A 399 4.41 17.27 -6.21
N ARG A 400 4.98 18.48 -6.09
CA ARG A 400 5.75 19.11 -7.18
C ARG A 400 6.98 18.29 -7.57
N LYS A 401 7.78 17.85 -6.58
CA LYS A 401 8.95 17.01 -6.84
C LYS A 401 8.57 15.66 -7.45
N ALA A 402 7.49 15.04 -6.96
CA ALA A 402 6.97 13.79 -7.50
C ALA A 402 6.53 13.94 -8.97
N ALA A 403 5.79 15.01 -9.29
CA ALA A 403 5.39 15.33 -10.65
C ALA A 403 6.60 15.58 -11.57
N GLU A 404 7.64 16.25 -11.09
CA GLU A 404 8.89 16.47 -11.82
C GLU A 404 9.61 15.14 -12.09
N ALA A 405 9.76 14.30 -11.07
CA ALA A 405 10.37 12.98 -11.19
C ALA A 405 9.60 12.06 -12.17
N LEU A 406 8.27 12.13 -12.16
CA LEU A 406 7.44 11.34 -13.07
C LEU A 406 7.63 11.78 -14.52
N VAL A 407 7.59 13.11 -14.75
CA VAL A 407 7.79 13.66 -16.10
C VAL A 407 9.19 13.33 -16.60
N GLU A 408 10.21 13.50 -15.76
CA GLU A 408 11.58 13.14 -16.09
C GLU A 408 11.70 11.66 -16.46
N GLN A 409 11.20 10.76 -15.61
CA GLN A 409 11.22 9.32 -15.85
C GLN A 409 10.53 8.95 -17.17
N TYR A 410 9.33 9.48 -17.41
CA TYR A 410 8.59 9.20 -18.64
C TYR A 410 9.32 9.72 -19.88
N THR A 411 9.86 10.94 -19.82
CA THR A 411 10.56 11.57 -20.95
C THR A 411 11.90 10.90 -21.25
N GLN A 412 12.63 10.43 -20.24
CA GLN A 412 13.83 9.62 -20.45
C GLN A 412 13.52 8.30 -21.16
N GLU A 413 12.39 7.67 -20.84
CA GLU A 413 11.98 6.38 -21.42
C GLU A 413 11.37 6.51 -22.83
N HIS A 414 10.58 7.55 -23.09
CA HIS A 414 9.77 7.67 -24.31
C HIS A 414 10.27 8.75 -25.28
N GLY A 415 11.17 9.63 -24.86
CA GLY A 415 11.65 10.76 -25.67
C GLY A 415 10.63 11.89 -25.88
N GLU A 416 9.46 11.81 -25.26
CA GLU A 416 8.43 12.85 -25.27
C GLU A 416 7.84 13.10 -23.87
N TYR A 417 7.16 14.23 -23.69
CA TYR A 417 6.45 14.53 -22.44
C TYR A 417 5.15 13.73 -22.34
N PRO A 418 4.75 13.28 -21.13
CA PRO A 418 3.46 12.65 -20.94
C PRO A 418 2.35 13.69 -21.17
N LYS A 419 1.31 13.30 -21.92
CA LYS A 419 0.16 14.14 -22.26
C LYS A 419 -1.02 13.86 -21.35
N THR A 420 -1.23 12.60 -20.98
CA THR A 420 -2.35 12.18 -20.13
C THR A 420 -2.02 11.00 -19.23
N LEU A 421 -2.46 11.08 -17.97
CA LEU A 421 -2.30 10.02 -16.99
C LEU A 421 -3.51 9.91 -16.06
N ALA A 422 -3.63 8.76 -15.41
CA ALA A 422 -4.58 8.59 -14.33
C ALA A 422 -3.84 8.34 -13.02
N LEU A 423 -4.29 9.03 -11.97
CA LEU A 423 -3.79 8.89 -10.61
C LEU A 423 -4.91 8.40 -9.71
N SER A 424 -4.68 7.27 -9.04
CA SER A 424 -5.56 6.84 -7.98
C SER A 424 -5.21 7.54 -6.67
N ILE A 425 -6.23 8.11 -6.01
CA ILE A 425 -6.08 8.88 -4.76
C ILE A 425 -6.92 8.28 -3.65
N TRP A 426 -6.29 8.08 -2.49
CA TRP A 426 -6.94 7.60 -1.27
C TRP A 426 -7.06 8.68 -0.21
N GLY A 427 -8.17 8.64 0.54
CA GLY A 427 -8.36 9.55 1.66
C GLY A 427 -7.41 9.28 2.83
N THR A 428 -7.00 8.03 3.06
CA THR A 428 -6.04 7.71 4.16
C THR A 428 -4.66 8.31 3.89
N SER A 429 -4.13 8.17 2.66
CA SER A 429 -2.88 8.79 2.22
C SER A 429 -2.97 10.32 2.31
N THR A 430 -4.08 10.91 1.84
CA THR A 430 -4.33 12.36 1.94
C THR A 430 -4.26 12.88 3.39
N MET A 431 -4.80 12.12 4.36
CA MET A 431 -4.74 12.48 5.78
C MET A 431 -3.33 12.34 6.38
N ARG A 432 -2.56 11.31 5.99
CA ARG A 432 -1.19 11.10 6.49
C ARG A 432 -0.24 12.18 5.98
N THR A 433 -0.36 12.53 4.71
CA THR A 433 0.61 13.38 4.01
C THR A 433 0.28 14.86 4.09
N GLY A 434 -1.00 15.19 4.27
CA GLY A 434 -1.47 16.56 4.07
C GLY A 434 -1.75 16.87 2.60
N GLY A 435 -1.86 15.87 1.73
CA GLY A 435 -2.36 16.01 0.36
C GLY A 435 -1.34 15.85 -0.78
N ASP A 436 -0.30 15.03 -0.60
CA ASP A 436 0.78 14.85 -1.60
C ASP A 436 0.24 14.45 -2.98
N ASP A 437 -0.66 13.46 -3.07
CA ASP A 437 -1.20 12.97 -4.36
C ASP A 437 -2.01 14.04 -5.11
N LEU A 438 -2.78 14.85 -4.38
CA LEU A 438 -3.53 15.95 -4.99
C LEU A 438 -2.59 17.09 -5.41
N ALA A 439 -1.57 17.38 -4.60
CA ALA A 439 -0.54 18.34 -4.96
C ALA A 439 0.22 17.90 -6.22
N GLU A 440 0.52 16.61 -6.36
CA GLU A 440 1.13 16.04 -7.57
C GLU A 440 0.23 16.24 -8.79
N ALA A 441 -1.07 15.91 -8.68
CA ALA A 441 -2.03 16.13 -9.74
C ALA A 441 -2.13 17.62 -10.17
N LEU A 442 -2.15 18.54 -9.19
CA LEU A 442 -2.16 19.98 -9.46
C LEU A 442 -0.85 20.46 -10.11
N ALA A 443 0.30 19.96 -9.64
CA ALA A 443 1.60 20.28 -10.21
C ALA A 443 1.72 19.79 -11.67
N LEU A 444 1.20 18.59 -11.98
CA LEU A 444 1.12 18.04 -13.34
C LEU A 444 0.29 18.94 -14.28
N LEU A 445 -0.86 19.45 -13.82
CA LEU A 445 -1.67 20.44 -14.54
C LEU A 445 -0.99 21.82 -14.69
N GLY A 446 0.01 22.12 -13.85
CA GLY A 446 0.65 23.43 -13.76
C GLY A 446 -0.18 24.43 -12.96
N VAL A 447 -0.78 23.97 -11.86
CA VAL A 447 -1.60 24.75 -10.94
C VAL A 447 -1.01 24.66 -9.54
N ARG A 448 -0.87 25.79 -8.85
CA ARG A 448 -0.38 25.85 -7.47
C ARG A 448 -1.49 26.31 -6.52
N PRO A 449 -1.76 25.60 -5.41
CA PRO A 449 -2.68 26.07 -4.39
C PRO A 449 -2.23 27.42 -3.78
N VAL A 450 -3.19 28.22 -3.31
CA VAL A 450 -2.96 29.47 -2.60
C VAL A 450 -3.48 29.33 -1.17
N TRP A 451 -2.65 29.66 -0.20
CA TRP A 451 -2.96 29.55 1.22
C TRP A 451 -3.21 30.91 1.87
N ASP A 452 -4.17 30.97 2.79
CA ASP A 452 -4.34 32.08 3.73
C ASP A 452 -3.22 32.02 4.76
N GLY A 453 -2.24 32.93 4.67
CA GLY A 453 -0.95 32.82 5.36
C GLY A 453 -1.01 32.42 6.84
N SER A 454 -1.90 33.02 7.64
CA SER A 454 -2.00 32.69 9.07
C SER A 454 -2.87 31.47 9.38
N ALA A 455 -3.96 31.26 8.62
CA ALA A 455 -4.88 30.15 8.85
C ALA A 455 -4.44 28.85 8.16
N ARG A 456 -3.47 28.95 7.23
CA ARG A 456 -2.98 27.87 6.35
C ARG A 456 -4.07 27.16 5.56
N ARG A 457 -5.23 27.80 5.40
CA ARG A 457 -6.35 27.25 4.63
C ARG A 457 -6.08 27.48 3.16
N VAL A 458 -6.36 26.49 2.33
CA VAL A 458 -6.39 26.67 0.89
C VAL A 458 -7.61 27.53 0.56
N ILE A 459 -7.37 28.67 -0.07
CA ILE A 459 -8.41 29.67 -0.40
C ILE A 459 -8.62 29.83 -1.90
N ASP A 460 -7.61 29.49 -2.70
CA ASP A 460 -7.65 29.62 -4.15
C ASP A 460 -6.54 28.76 -4.79
N PHE A 461 -6.34 28.88 -6.10
CA PHE A 461 -5.18 28.38 -6.82
C PHE A 461 -4.68 29.42 -7.84
N GLU A 462 -3.39 29.37 -8.15
CA GLU A 462 -2.76 30.14 -9.22
C GLU A 462 -2.36 29.22 -10.38
N ILE A 463 -2.62 29.65 -11.62
CA ILE A 463 -2.15 28.96 -12.83
C ILE A 463 -0.71 29.38 -13.09
N LEU A 464 0.20 28.41 -13.12
CA LEU A 464 1.59 28.67 -13.47
C LEU A 464 1.71 28.90 -14.99
N PRO A 465 2.38 29.97 -15.44
CA PRO A 465 2.69 30.17 -16.85
C PRO A 465 3.57 29.05 -17.40
N LEU A 466 3.41 28.68 -18.68
CA LEU A 466 4.22 27.64 -19.32
C LEU A 466 5.73 27.91 -19.24
N SER A 467 6.15 29.18 -19.25
CA SER A 467 7.56 29.58 -19.09
C SER A 467 8.13 29.28 -17.70
N VAL A 468 7.28 29.27 -16.67
CA VAL A 468 7.65 28.85 -15.30
C VAL A 468 7.57 27.34 -15.18
N LEU A 469 6.57 26.71 -15.81
CA LEU A 469 6.39 25.26 -15.78
C LEU A 469 7.52 24.51 -16.50
N GLY A 470 8.07 25.08 -17.57
CA GLY A 470 9.21 24.52 -18.32
C GLY A 470 8.88 23.29 -19.17
N ARG A 471 7.60 22.89 -19.21
CA ARG A 471 7.07 21.72 -19.94
C ARG A 471 5.59 21.93 -20.29
N PRO A 472 5.02 21.10 -21.18
CA PRO A 472 3.56 21.02 -21.34
C PRO A 472 2.83 20.69 -20.04
N ARG A 473 1.57 21.11 -19.96
CA ARG A 473 0.62 20.62 -18.95
C ARG A 473 0.32 19.16 -19.23
N VAL A 474 0.02 18.39 -18.18
CA VAL A 474 -0.40 17.00 -18.29
C VAL A 474 -1.89 16.93 -17.96
N ASP A 475 -2.69 16.29 -18.82
CA ASP A 475 -4.10 16.01 -18.52
C ASP A 475 -4.19 14.88 -17.47
N VAL A 476 -4.81 15.16 -16.32
CA VAL A 476 -4.83 14.23 -15.19
C VAL A 476 -6.26 13.79 -14.90
N THR A 477 -6.50 12.48 -14.96
CA THR A 477 -7.74 11.84 -14.50
C THR A 477 -7.56 11.24 -13.11
N LEU A 478 -8.35 11.66 -12.15
CA LEU A 478 -8.33 11.12 -10.79
C LEU A 478 -9.30 9.96 -10.63
N ARG A 479 -8.83 8.84 -10.08
CA ARG A 479 -9.69 7.83 -9.45
C ARG A 479 -9.66 8.02 -7.93
N ILE A 480 -10.66 8.68 -7.38
CA ILE A 480 -10.79 8.92 -5.93
C ILE A 480 -11.47 7.74 -5.22
N SER A 481 -11.01 7.33 -4.04
CA SER A 481 -11.70 6.32 -3.23
C SER A 481 -13.06 6.82 -2.69
N GLY A 482 -13.95 5.90 -2.33
CA GLY A 482 -15.24 6.26 -1.72
C GLY A 482 -15.07 7.04 -0.41
N PHE A 483 -14.03 6.73 0.37
CA PHE A 483 -13.70 7.52 1.57
C PHE A 483 -13.14 8.91 1.21
N PHE A 484 -12.32 9.04 0.16
CA PHE A 484 -11.84 10.35 -0.28
C PHE A 484 -13.02 11.28 -0.62
N ARG A 485 -14.02 10.76 -1.35
CA ARG A 485 -15.28 11.47 -1.62
C ARG A 485 -15.94 12.01 -0.36
N ASP A 486 -16.07 11.17 0.66
CA ASP A 486 -16.79 11.54 1.88
C ASP A 486 -16.01 12.51 2.77
N ALA A 487 -14.68 12.42 2.75
CA ALA A 487 -13.82 13.22 3.61
C ALA A 487 -13.39 14.56 2.99
N PHE A 488 -13.28 14.63 1.66
CA PHE A 488 -12.63 15.75 0.96
C PHE A 488 -13.44 16.36 -0.19
N PRO A 489 -14.73 16.72 0.02
CA PRO A 489 -15.52 17.37 -1.03
C PRO A 489 -14.92 18.70 -1.51
N ASN A 490 -14.22 19.42 -0.62
CA ASN A 490 -13.52 20.65 -0.97
C ASN A 490 -12.35 20.43 -1.94
N LEU A 491 -11.68 19.27 -1.86
CA LEU A 491 -10.57 18.95 -2.76
C LEU A 491 -11.06 18.52 -4.14
N ILE A 492 -12.20 17.83 -4.21
CA ILE A 492 -12.89 17.53 -5.46
C ILE A 492 -13.27 18.82 -6.18
N ASP A 493 -13.80 19.79 -5.43
CA ASP A 493 -14.16 21.10 -5.97
C ASP A 493 -12.93 21.88 -6.45
N LEU A 494 -11.87 21.95 -5.63
CA LEU A 494 -10.60 22.59 -5.99
C LEU A 494 -10.03 22.04 -7.30
N PHE A 495 -9.91 20.71 -7.42
CA PHE A 495 -9.39 20.07 -8.63
C PHE A 495 -10.32 20.28 -9.84
N GLY A 496 -11.63 20.17 -9.63
CA GLY A 496 -12.61 20.41 -10.69
C GLY A 496 -12.57 21.84 -11.23
N GLN A 497 -12.34 22.84 -10.37
CA GLN A 497 -12.16 24.23 -10.76
C GLN A 497 -10.83 24.45 -11.51
N ALA A 498 -9.74 23.82 -11.04
CA ALA A 498 -8.45 23.85 -11.73
C ALA A 498 -8.57 23.27 -13.16
N VAL A 499 -9.23 22.11 -13.33
CA VAL A 499 -9.46 21.49 -14.64
C VAL A 499 -10.21 22.43 -15.58
N LYS A 500 -11.30 23.04 -15.11
CA LYS A 500 -12.07 24.02 -15.92
C LYS A 500 -11.24 25.23 -16.32
N ALA A 501 -10.46 25.76 -15.39
CA ALA A 501 -9.63 26.94 -15.64
C ALA A 501 -8.51 26.65 -16.66
N ILE A 502 -7.85 25.49 -16.54
CA ILE A 502 -6.81 25.07 -17.49
C ILE A 502 -7.39 24.75 -18.87
N ALA A 503 -8.55 24.09 -18.94
CA ALA A 503 -9.21 23.77 -20.21
C ALA A 503 -9.67 25.00 -20.99
N ALA A 504 -9.88 26.13 -20.31
CA ALA A 504 -10.30 27.40 -20.91
C ALA A 504 -9.14 28.27 -21.42
N LEU A 505 -7.88 27.88 -21.18
CA LEU A 505 -6.72 28.65 -21.63
C LEU A 505 -6.54 28.56 -23.15
N ASP A 506 -6.19 29.69 -23.76
CA ASP A 506 -5.77 29.76 -25.17
C ASP A 506 -4.27 29.41 -25.29
N GLU A 507 -3.96 28.13 -25.11
CA GLU A 507 -2.62 27.56 -25.23
C GLU A 507 -2.57 26.55 -26.39
N PRO A 508 -1.43 26.41 -27.09
CA PRO A 508 -1.27 25.43 -28.15
C PRO A 508 -1.56 23.99 -27.69
N ALA A 509 -2.16 23.17 -28.54
CA ALA A 509 -2.58 21.80 -28.19
C ALA A 509 -1.43 20.89 -27.71
N ASN A 510 -0.20 21.11 -28.19
CA ASN A 510 0.98 20.37 -27.73
C ASN A 510 1.53 20.85 -26.37
N GLN A 511 1.10 22.02 -25.89
CA GLN A 511 1.46 22.58 -24.59
C GLN A 511 0.35 22.41 -23.55
N ASN A 512 -0.91 22.30 -23.99
CA ASN A 512 -2.06 22.05 -23.14
C ASN A 512 -2.94 20.93 -23.74
N PRO A 513 -2.56 19.66 -23.52
CA PRO A 513 -3.34 18.50 -23.96
C PRO A 513 -4.76 18.48 -23.38
N LEU A 514 -4.95 18.92 -22.13
CA LEU A 514 -6.26 18.98 -21.49
C LEU A 514 -7.24 19.89 -22.26
N ALA A 515 -6.83 21.13 -22.58
CA ALA A 515 -7.66 22.07 -23.33
C ALA A 515 -8.01 21.53 -24.72
N ALA A 516 -7.02 20.98 -25.43
CA ALA A 516 -7.23 20.36 -26.73
C ALA A 516 -8.23 19.19 -26.68
N GLN A 517 -8.09 18.33 -25.68
CA GLN A 517 -8.91 17.14 -25.48
C GLN A 517 -10.37 17.53 -25.14
N VAL A 518 -10.57 18.53 -24.28
CA VAL A 518 -11.91 19.08 -23.98
C VAL A 518 -12.59 19.64 -25.23
N GLN A 519 -11.88 20.43 -26.05
CA GLN A 519 -12.44 20.99 -27.28
C GLN A 519 -12.87 19.91 -28.28
N GLN A 520 -12.02 18.90 -28.49
CA GLN A 520 -12.32 17.78 -29.38
C GLN A 520 -13.55 16.97 -28.90
N GLU A 521 -13.67 16.78 -27.59
CA GLU A 521 -14.77 16.04 -27.00
C GLU A 521 -16.10 16.76 -27.08
N ILE A 522 -16.10 18.09 -26.89
CA ILE A 522 -17.32 18.88 -27.04
C ILE A 522 -17.91 18.64 -28.43
N GLN A 523 -17.08 18.73 -29.48
CA GLN A 523 -17.50 18.47 -30.85
C GLN A 523 -18.01 17.03 -31.05
N THR A 524 -17.31 16.06 -30.45
CA THR A 524 -17.69 14.64 -30.51
C THR A 524 -19.07 14.42 -29.87
N TRP A 525 -19.30 14.97 -28.68
CA TRP A 525 -20.55 14.81 -27.95
C TRP A 525 -21.72 15.55 -28.59
N GLN A 526 -21.48 16.72 -29.17
CA GLN A 526 -22.49 17.43 -29.96
C GLN A 526 -22.90 16.64 -31.20
N THR A 527 -21.92 16.04 -31.89
CA THR A 527 -22.19 15.15 -33.03
C THR A 527 -22.99 13.93 -32.60
N ALA A 528 -22.76 13.43 -31.37
CA ALA A 528 -23.54 12.36 -30.76
C ALA A 528 -24.93 12.80 -30.22
N GLY A 529 -25.31 14.08 -30.42
CA GLY A 529 -26.65 14.60 -30.11
C GLY A 529 -26.80 15.26 -28.73
N LEU A 530 -25.70 15.46 -27.98
CA LEU A 530 -25.75 16.22 -26.72
C LEU A 530 -25.86 17.72 -27.00
N THR A 531 -26.58 18.43 -26.15
CA THR A 531 -26.58 19.91 -26.15
C THR A 531 -25.18 20.44 -25.82
N GLN A 532 -24.88 21.69 -26.18
CA GLN A 532 -23.62 22.35 -25.82
C GLN A 532 -23.30 22.20 -24.33
N GLU A 533 -24.25 22.50 -23.45
CA GLU A 533 -24.07 22.42 -21.99
C GLU A 533 -23.76 20.98 -21.52
N GLN A 534 -24.47 19.98 -22.06
CA GLN A 534 -24.22 18.58 -21.73
C GLN A 534 -22.85 18.11 -22.24
N ALA A 535 -22.49 18.49 -23.45
CA ALA A 535 -21.21 18.18 -24.08
C ALA A 535 -20.06 18.82 -23.29
N GLU A 536 -20.14 20.13 -22.99
CA GLU A 536 -19.18 20.84 -22.15
C GLU A 536 -19.01 20.15 -20.80
N ARG A 537 -20.10 19.91 -20.07
CA ARG A 537 -20.01 19.26 -18.75
C ARG A 537 -19.32 17.91 -18.83
N ARG A 538 -19.68 17.07 -19.81
CA ARG A 538 -19.14 15.73 -19.99
C ARG A 538 -17.65 15.74 -20.35
N SER A 539 -17.22 16.67 -21.20
CA SER A 539 -15.83 16.81 -21.62
C SER A 539 -14.89 17.19 -20.47
N HIS A 540 -15.39 17.88 -19.45
CA HIS A 540 -14.61 18.30 -18.28
C HIS A 540 -14.47 17.23 -17.19
N TYR A 541 -15.07 16.05 -17.34
CA TYR A 541 -14.94 15.02 -16.31
C TYR A 541 -13.50 14.49 -16.24
N ARG A 542 -12.87 14.71 -15.08
CA ARG A 542 -11.53 14.24 -14.71
C ARG A 542 -11.47 13.66 -13.30
N ILE A 543 -12.60 13.52 -12.62
CA ILE A 543 -12.68 12.94 -11.27
C ILE A 543 -13.71 11.83 -11.31
N PHE A 544 -13.27 10.60 -11.10
CA PHE A 544 -14.09 9.39 -11.12
C PHE A 544 -13.92 8.63 -9.80
N GLY A 545 -14.95 7.91 -9.35
CA GLY A 545 -14.88 7.17 -8.10
C GLY A 545 -16.03 6.19 -7.90
N SER A 546 -16.14 5.68 -6.67
CA SER A 546 -17.17 4.71 -6.29
C SER A 546 -18.58 5.29 -6.41
N LYS A 547 -19.60 4.46 -6.64
CA LYS A 547 -21.02 4.86 -6.58
C LYS A 547 -21.32 5.62 -5.27
N PRO A 548 -22.13 6.70 -5.29
CA PRO A 548 -22.57 7.37 -4.07
C PRO A 548 -23.17 6.39 -3.06
N GLY A 549 -22.65 6.43 -1.83
CA GLY A 549 -23.06 5.53 -0.76
C GLY A 549 -22.46 4.13 -0.80
N ALA A 550 -21.64 3.81 -1.80
CA ALA A 550 -20.82 2.59 -1.88
C ALA A 550 -19.31 2.90 -1.81
N TYR A 551 -18.50 1.85 -1.64
CA TYR A 551 -17.06 1.87 -1.38
C TYR A 551 -16.34 0.75 -2.14
N GLY A 552 -15.01 0.81 -2.26
CA GLY A 552 -14.22 -0.21 -2.97
C GLY A 552 -14.16 -0.02 -4.49
N ALA A 553 -13.60 -1.03 -5.17
CA ALA A 553 -13.37 -1.05 -6.62
C ALA A 553 -13.92 -2.32 -7.32
N GLY A 554 -14.52 -3.26 -6.58
CA GLY A 554 -15.28 -4.39 -7.13
C GLY A 554 -14.46 -5.60 -7.57
N LEU A 555 -13.16 -5.64 -7.27
CA LEU A 555 -12.29 -6.75 -7.71
C LEU A 555 -12.07 -7.81 -6.64
N GLN A 556 -12.08 -7.43 -5.36
CA GLN A 556 -11.81 -8.35 -4.26
C GLN A 556 -12.64 -9.63 -4.32
N GLY A 557 -13.97 -9.51 -4.34
CA GLY A 557 -14.84 -10.68 -4.35
C GLY A 557 -14.69 -11.54 -5.61
N LEU A 558 -14.27 -10.97 -6.75
CA LEU A 558 -13.98 -11.75 -7.97
C LEU A 558 -12.70 -12.57 -7.84
N ILE A 559 -11.64 -11.97 -7.31
CA ILE A 559 -10.36 -12.67 -7.09
C ILE A 559 -10.50 -13.75 -6.02
N GLU A 560 -11.17 -13.45 -4.91
CA GLU A 560 -11.40 -14.40 -3.80
C GLU A 560 -12.29 -15.58 -4.23
N SER A 561 -13.35 -15.33 -4.99
CA SER A 561 -14.27 -16.39 -5.47
C SER A 561 -13.82 -17.09 -6.75
N GLN A 562 -12.68 -16.69 -7.33
CA GLN A 562 -12.16 -17.19 -8.61
C GLN A 562 -13.15 -16.99 -9.79
N ASN A 563 -14.19 -16.16 -9.63
CA ASN A 563 -15.30 -16.01 -10.57
C ASN A 563 -15.02 -14.98 -11.67
N TRP A 564 -13.95 -15.21 -12.42
CA TRP A 564 -13.54 -14.43 -13.59
C TRP A 564 -12.78 -15.34 -14.56
N THR A 565 -12.85 -15.04 -15.85
CA THR A 565 -12.18 -15.85 -16.89
C THR A 565 -11.06 -15.08 -17.59
N ASP A 566 -11.28 -13.79 -17.84
CA ASP A 566 -10.36 -12.95 -18.62
C ASP A 566 -10.28 -11.52 -18.10
N ASP A 567 -9.42 -10.71 -18.74
CA ASP A 567 -9.27 -9.29 -18.46
C ASP A 567 -10.57 -8.48 -18.59
N GLN A 568 -11.49 -8.90 -19.47
CA GLN A 568 -12.73 -8.17 -19.70
C GLN A 568 -13.67 -8.28 -18.50
N ASP A 569 -13.67 -9.41 -17.80
CA ASP A 569 -14.42 -9.59 -16.57
C ASP A 569 -13.93 -8.61 -15.48
N LEU A 570 -12.62 -8.57 -15.24
CA LEU A 570 -12.00 -7.66 -14.26
C LEU A 570 -12.24 -6.19 -14.65
N ALA A 571 -12.02 -5.84 -15.92
CA ALA A 571 -12.25 -4.50 -16.44
C ALA A 571 -13.71 -4.07 -16.31
N ARG A 572 -14.67 -4.96 -16.60
CA ARG A 572 -16.11 -4.68 -16.51
C ARG A 572 -16.51 -4.40 -15.06
N ALA A 573 -16.06 -5.21 -14.12
CA ALA A 573 -16.32 -4.97 -12.70
C ALA A 573 -15.72 -3.63 -12.26
N TYR A 574 -14.43 -3.40 -12.54
CA TYR A 574 -13.77 -2.15 -12.17
C TYR A 574 -14.48 -0.90 -12.73
N MET A 575 -14.83 -0.91 -14.02
CA MET A 575 -15.54 0.20 -14.67
C MET A 575 -16.93 0.43 -14.07
N ASN A 576 -17.68 -0.62 -13.75
CA ASN A 576 -19.00 -0.50 -13.14
C ASN A 576 -18.92 0.13 -11.74
N TRP A 577 -17.85 -0.16 -10.99
CA TRP A 577 -17.64 0.42 -9.66
C TRP A 577 -17.04 1.82 -9.71
N SER A 578 -16.33 2.18 -10.78
CA SER A 578 -15.53 3.42 -10.83
C SER A 578 -16.05 4.51 -11.77
N SER A 579 -17.06 4.25 -12.61
CA SER A 579 -17.56 5.17 -13.65
C SER A 579 -18.49 6.29 -13.16
N TYR A 580 -18.37 6.72 -11.90
CA TYR A 580 -19.14 7.84 -11.36
C TYR A 580 -18.30 9.10 -11.41
N ALA A 581 -18.66 10.01 -12.31
CA ALA A 581 -18.02 11.31 -12.43
C ALA A 581 -18.45 12.23 -11.29
N TYR A 582 -17.48 12.79 -10.57
CA TYR A 582 -17.65 13.75 -9.49
C TYR A 582 -17.32 15.16 -9.99
N THR A 583 -18.12 16.14 -9.57
CA THR A 583 -17.92 17.56 -9.93
C THR A 583 -17.91 18.45 -8.69
N GLY A 584 -17.35 19.66 -8.84
CA GLY A 584 -17.49 20.71 -7.83
C GLY A 584 -18.95 20.95 -7.52
N GLN A 585 -19.33 20.94 -6.24
CA GLN A 585 -20.69 20.81 -5.65
C GLN A 585 -21.13 19.40 -5.22
N GLY A 586 -20.30 18.37 -5.40
CA GLY A 586 -20.58 17.03 -4.85
C GLY A 586 -21.65 16.25 -5.62
N GLU A 587 -22.05 16.72 -6.81
CA GLU A 587 -22.84 15.92 -7.73
C GLU A 587 -22.00 14.76 -8.27
N ALA A 588 -22.56 13.57 -8.20
CA ALA A 588 -22.04 12.37 -8.80
C ALA A 588 -23.00 11.89 -9.88
N ARG A 589 -22.50 11.60 -11.08
CA ARG A 589 -23.30 11.06 -12.19
C ARG A 589 -22.59 9.85 -12.76
N THR A 590 -23.32 8.76 -12.94
CA THR A 590 -22.79 7.63 -13.70
C THR A 590 -22.57 8.08 -15.15
N ASP A 591 -21.36 7.89 -15.64
CA ASP A 591 -21.01 8.21 -17.03
C ASP A 591 -19.94 7.22 -17.55
N PRO A 592 -20.34 5.97 -17.85
CA PRO A 592 -19.43 4.94 -18.32
C PRO A 592 -18.76 5.28 -19.64
N GLU A 593 -19.42 5.99 -20.56
CA GLU A 593 -18.81 6.31 -21.85
C GLU A 593 -17.75 7.40 -21.73
N ALA A 594 -17.95 8.44 -20.90
CA ALA A 594 -16.90 9.42 -20.64
C ALA A 594 -15.70 8.77 -19.93
N PHE A 595 -15.96 7.87 -18.98
CA PHE A 595 -14.89 7.14 -18.29
C PHE A 595 -14.10 6.27 -19.28
N LYS A 596 -14.77 5.45 -20.11
CA LYS A 596 -14.13 4.66 -21.16
C LYS A 596 -13.29 5.52 -22.10
N GLN A 597 -13.81 6.68 -22.52
CA GLN A 597 -13.08 7.58 -23.40
C GLN A 597 -11.79 8.12 -22.77
N ARG A 598 -11.79 8.42 -21.45
CA ARG A 598 -10.55 8.77 -20.72
C ARG A 598 -9.55 7.63 -20.73
N LEU A 599 -10.00 6.42 -20.40
CA LEU A 599 -9.12 5.25 -20.32
C LEU A 599 -8.50 4.87 -21.67
N GLN A 600 -9.24 5.03 -22.79
CA GLN A 600 -8.74 4.72 -24.14
C GLN A 600 -7.57 5.59 -24.59
N GLN A 601 -7.40 6.79 -24.02
CA GLN A 601 -6.37 7.74 -24.40
C GLN A 601 -5.19 7.73 -23.42
N LEU A 602 -5.30 6.99 -22.33
CA LEU A 602 -4.39 7.07 -21.20
C LEU A 602 -2.99 6.55 -21.54
N GLN A 603 -1.95 7.29 -21.17
CA GLN A 603 -0.56 6.84 -21.35
C GLN A 603 0.01 6.21 -20.09
N VAL A 604 -0.33 6.76 -18.92
CA VAL A 604 0.25 6.35 -17.63
C VAL A 604 -0.84 6.05 -16.61
N VAL A 605 -0.66 4.96 -15.87
CA VAL A 605 -1.39 4.65 -14.64
C VAL A 605 -0.43 4.81 -13.46
N LEU A 606 -0.76 5.71 -12.54
CA LEU A 606 0.04 6.04 -11.36
C LEU A 606 -0.72 5.71 -10.06
N HIS A 607 0.01 5.16 -9.10
CA HIS A 607 -0.41 5.05 -7.71
C HIS A 607 0.78 5.30 -6.79
N ASN A 608 0.52 5.86 -5.61
CA ASN A 608 1.57 6.27 -4.68
C ASN A 608 1.47 5.55 -3.34
N GLN A 609 2.62 5.26 -2.73
CA GLN A 609 2.77 4.81 -1.36
C GLN A 609 3.48 5.90 -0.55
N ASP A 610 2.90 6.26 0.59
CA ASP A 610 3.40 7.37 1.40
C ASP A 610 4.22 6.96 2.63
N ASN A 611 4.25 5.68 3.02
CA ASN A 611 4.88 5.23 4.26
C ASN A 611 5.55 3.85 4.11
N ARG A 612 6.26 3.37 5.15
CA ARG A 612 7.00 2.10 5.10
C ARG A 612 6.39 0.99 5.94
N GLU A 613 5.35 1.27 6.73
CA GLU A 613 4.75 0.26 7.60
C GLU A 613 3.95 -0.81 6.84
N HIS A 614 3.60 -0.55 5.58
CA HIS A 614 3.11 -1.53 4.62
C HIS A 614 3.68 -1.26 3.22
N ASP A 615 3.64 -2.27 2.37
CA ASP A 615 3.94 -2.19 0.94
C ASP A 615 2.74 -2.60 0.05
N LEU A 616 2.92 -2.56 -1.27
CA LEU A 616 1.86 -2.88 -2.23
C LEU A 616 1.40 -4.35 -2.21
N LEU A 617 2.16 -5.24 -1.56
CA LEU A 617 1.83 -6.66 -1.37
C LEU A 617 1.43 -6.96 0.08
N ASP A 618 1.01 -5.93 0.83
CA ASP A 618 0.45 -6.03 2.18
C ASP A 618 -1.01 -5.55 2.26
N SER A 619 -1.55 -4.96 1.19
CA SER A 619 -2.92 -4.46 1.13
C SER A 619 -3.55 -4.75 -0.22
N ASP A 620 -4.77 -5.24 -0.20
CA ASP A 620 -5.56 -5.55 -1.39
C ASP A 620 -5.94 -4.28 -2.19
N ASP A 621 -6.05 -3.13 -1.52
CA ASP A 621 -6.44 -1.88 -2.18
C ASP A 621 -5.49 -1.51 -3.35
N TYR A 622 -4.20 -1.82 -3.29
CA TYR A 622 -3.26 -1.42 -4.35
C TYR A 622 -3.61 -2.07 -5.70
N TYR A 623 -3.77 -3.39 -5.75
CA TYR A 623 -4.17 -4.07 -6.99
C TYR A 623 -5.61 -3.69 -7.36
N GLN A 624 -6.50 -3.50 -6.37
CA GLN A 624 -7.88 -3.13 -6.65
C GLN A 624 -7.98 -1.78 -7.38
N PHE A 625 -7.16 -0.80 -6.98
CA PHE A 625 -7.19 0.55 -7.53
C PHE A 625 -6.26 0.73 -8.73
N GLN A 626 -4.95 0.47 -8.58
CA GLN A 626 -3.97 0.61 -9.65
C GLN A 626 -4.10 -0.52 -10.67
N GLY A 627 -4.19 -1.76 -10.17
CA GLY A 627 -4.34 -2.93 -11.02
C GLY A 627 -5.65 -2.90 -11.79
N GLY A 628 -6.78 -2.64 -11.12
CA GLY A 628 -8.07 -2.52 -11.78
C GLY A 628 -8.12 -1.44 -12.86
N LEU A 629 -7.45 -0.30 -12.63
CA LEU A 629 -7.30 0.75 -13.65
C LEU A 629 -6.49 0.27 -14.85
N THR A 630 -5.40 -0.46 -14.58
CA THR A 630 -4.53 -1.05 -15.61
C THR A 630 -5.28 -2.07 -16.46
N ALA A 631 -6.02 -2.99 -15.84
CA ALA A 631 -6.86 -3.97 -16.52
C ALA A 631 -7.95 -3.29 -17.36
N ALA A 632 -8.59 -2.24 -16.84
CA ALA A 632 -9.60 -1.49 -17.58
C ALA A 632 -9.02 -0.78 -18.82
N VAL A 633 -7.84 -0.17 -18.71
CA VAL A 633 -7.15 0.42 -19.86
C VAL A 633 -6.75 -0.65 -20.87
N ARG A 634 -6.08 -1.73 -20.42
CA ARG A 634 -5.65 -2.85 -21.27
C ARG A 634 -6.83 -3.48 -22.03
N SER A 635 -7.97 -3.68 -21.36
CA SER A 635 -9.19 -4.20 -21.99
C SER A 635 -9.75 -3.30 -23.10
N LEU A 636 -9.54 -1.98 -23.02
CA LEU A 636 -10.07 -1.01 -23.98
C LEU A 636 -9.10 -0.71 -25.13
N THR A 637 -7.79 -0.82 -24.90
CA THR A 637 -6.74 -0.48 -25.89
C THR A 637 -6.10 -1.72 -26.52
N GLY A 638 -6.20 -2.89 -25.89
CA GLY A 638 -5.52 -4.12 -26.28
C GLY A 638 -4.04 -4.18 -25.86
N THR A 639 -3.51 -3.15 -25.20
CA THR A 639 -2.11 -3.09 -24.75
C THR A 639 -2.01 -2.60 -23.31
N ASN A 640 -1.07 -3.14 -22.55
CA ASN A 640 -0.79 -2.65 -21.21
C ASN A 640 -0.33 -1.17 -21.25
N PRO A 641 -0.90 -0.27 -20.41
CA PRO A 641 -0.38 1.08 -20.29
C PRO A 641 0.96 1.08 -19.53
N THR A 642 1.68 2.19 -19.59
CA THR A 642 2.84 2.40 -18.71
C THR A 642 2.34 2.54 -17.26
N THR A 643 2.82 1.66 -16.38
CA THR A 643 2.45 1.66 -14.95
C THR A 643 3.61 2.13 -14.09
N TYR A 644 3.41 3.25 -13.40
CA TYR A 644 4.39 3.78 -12.45
C TYR A 644 3.88 3.68 -11.01
N PHE A 645 4.82 3.55 -10.08
CA PHE A 645 4.57 3.55 -8.65
C PHE A 645 5.40 4.65 -7.99
N GLY A 646 4.72 5.57 -7.30
CA GLY A 646 5.36 6.65 -6.56
C GLY A 646 5.64 6.29 -5.12
N ASP A 647 6.86 6.50 -4.67
CA ASP A 647 7.32 6.27 -3.30
C ASP A 647 7.56 7.62 -2.63
N HIS A 648 6.56 8.07 -1.86
CA HIS A 648 6.57 9.31 -1.09
C HIS A 648 6.97 9.08 0.37
N SER A 649 7.50 7.91 0.72
CA SER A 649 7.90 7.60 2.10
C SER A 649 9.00 8.51 2.64
N LEU A 650 9.86 9.03 1.76
CA LEU A 650 10.82 10.07 2.07
C LEU A 650 10.40 11.39 1.39
N PRO A 651 9.74 12.32 2.11
CA PRO A 651 9.17 13.54 1.52
C PRO A 651 10.19 14.43 0.78
N GLU A 652 11.45 14.42 1.21
CA GLU A 652 12.48 15.26 0.61
C GLU A 652 12.97 14.75 -0.76
N ASN A 653 12.77 13.44 -1.03
CA ASN A 653 13.23 12.75 -2.23
C ASN A 653 12.19 11.69 -2.69
N PRO A 654 11.01 12.11 -3.16
CA PRO A 654 10.02 11.18 -3.71
C PRO A 654 10.59 10.48 -4.95
N LYS A 655 10.38 9.17 -5.06
CA LYS A 655 10.87 8.35 -6.18
C LYS A 655 9.72 7.87 -7.06
N ILE A 656 9.95 7.80 -8.37
CA ILE A 656 9.02 7.20 -9.33
C ILE A 656 9.72 6.00 -9.96
N ARG A 657 9.09 4.83 -9.92
CA ARG A 657 9.61 3.59 -10.50
C ARG A 657 8.55 2.94 -11.39
N LYS A 658 8.97 2.07 -12.31
CA LYS A 658 8.01 1.14 -12.94
C LYS A 658 7.41 0.24 -11.86
N LEU A 659 6.12 -0.06 -12.00
CA LEU A 659 5.42 -0.95 -11.07
C LEU A 659 6.16 -2.28 -10.90
N GLN A 660 6.61 -2.88 -12.00
CA GLN A 660 7.38 -4.13 -11.99
C GLN A 660 8.65 -4.05 -11.12
N GLN A 661 9.35 -2.92 -11.14
CA GLN A 661 10.56 -2.74 -10.33
C GLN A 661 10.22 -2.64 -8.84
N GLU A 662 9.11 -2.00 -8.49
CA GLU A 662 8.67 -1.95 -7.09
C GLU A 662 8.17 -3.32 -6.61
N ILE A 663 7.46 -4.09 -7.45
CA ILE A 663 7.09 -5.49 -7.15
C ILE A 663 8.34 -6.32 -6.88
N ALA A 664 9.36 -6.26 -7.76
CA ALA A 664 10.61 -7.00 -7.59
C ALA A 664 11.34 -6.59 -6.30
N LYS A 665 11.39 -5.28 -6.02
CA LYS A 665 11.98 -4.76 -4.78
C LYS A 665 11.27 -5.29 -3.54
N VAL A 666 9.94 -5.26 -3.49
CA VAL A 666 9.15 -5.79 -2.37
C VAL A 666 9.31 -7.30 -2.24
N TYR A 667 9.31 -8.01 -3.38
CA TYR A 667 9.55 -9.44 -3.43
C TYR A 667 10.86 -9.83 -2.74
N ARG A 668 11.97 -9.18 -3.11
CA ARG A 668 13.29 -9.45 -2.52
C ARG A 668 13.44 -8.93 -1.10
N SER A 669 13.00 -7.71 -0.83
CA SER A 669 13.23 -7.08 0.49
C SER A 669 12.33 -7.65 1.58
N ARG A 670 11.13 -8.16 1.23
CA ARG A 670 10.15 -8.66 2.21
C ARG A 670 9.60 -10.04 1.91
N VAL A 671 8.98 -10.28 0.74
CA VAL A 671 8.18 -11.51 0.47
C VAL A 671 8.97 -12.77 0.76
N VAL A 672 10.11 -12.94 0.09
CA VAL A 672 10.97 -14.12 0.25
C VAL A 672 12.14 -13.86 1.21
N ASN A 673 12.08 -12.78 2.00
CA ASN A 673 13.14 -12.46 2.95
C ASN A 673 13.00 -13.34 4.20
N PRO A 674 13.99 -14.19 4.53
CA PRO A 674 13.93 -15.08 5.69
C PRO A 674 13.75 -14.33 7.02
N LYS A 675 14.22 -13.08 7.11
CA LYS A 675 14.03 -12.23 8.29
C LYS A 675 12.55 -11.87 8.49
N TRP A 676 11.85 -11.50 7.41
CA TRP A 676 10.42 -11.20 7.47
C TRP A 676 9.59 -12.46 7.76
N ILE A 677 9.90 -13.57 7.09
CA ILE A 677 9.24 -14.87 7.29
C ILE A 677 9.37 -15.29 8.77
N ALA A 678 10.59 -15.30 9.32
CA ALA A 678 10.82 -15.56 10.73
C ALA A 678 10.15 -14.52 11.65
N GLY A 679 10.02 -13.27 11.17
CA GLY A 679 9.23 -12.19 11.74
C GLY A 679 7.79 -12.59 12.03
N VAL A 680 7.05 -12.91 10.98
CA VAL A 680 5.62 -13.24 11.05
C VAL A 680 5.38 -14.60 11.72
N MET A 681 6.28 -15.57 11.58
CA MET A 681 6.17 -16.89 12.21
C MET A 681 6.11 -16.84 13.75
N ARG A 682 6.57 -15.75 14.38
CA ARG A 682 6.42 -15.53 15.83
C ARG A 682 4.96 -15.30 16.27
N HIS A 683 4.04 -15.08 15.31
CA HIS A 683 2.67 -14.65 15.58
C HIS A 683 1.59 -15.69 15.21
N GLY A 684 1.96 -16.97 15.12
CA GLY A 684 1.00 -18.08 15.04
C GLY A 684 0.02 -17.95 13.87
N TYR A 685 -1.29 -18.09 14.14
CA TYR A 685 -2.35 -18.06 13.12
C TYR A 685 -2.28 -16.82 12.22
N LYS A 686 -2.14 -15.62 12.82
CA LYS A 686 -2.07 -14.37 12.03
C LYS A 686 -0.77 -14.28 11.25
N GLY A 687 0.33 -14.81 11.79
CA GLY A 687 1.60 -14.92 11.06
C GLY A 687 1.47 -15.74 9.78
N ALA A 688 0.83 -16.91 9.86
CA ALA A 688 0.53 -17.74 8.69
C ALA A 688 -0.45 -17.08 7.72
N PHE A 689 -1.42 -16.30 8.23
CA PHE A 689 -2.32 -15.50 7.40
C PHE A 689 -1.57 -14.44 6.58
N GLU A 690 -0.58 -13.73 7.15
CA GLU A 690 0.20 -12.72 6.41
C GLU A 690 0.96 -13.32 5.21
N LEU A 691 1.43 -14.58 5.35
CA LEU A 691 2.05 -15.33 4.25
C LEU A 691 1.02 -15.57 3.14
N ALA A 692 -0.16 -16.08 3.47
CA ALA A 692 -1.22 -16.34 2.49
C ALA A 692 -1.72 -15.06 1.81
N ALA A 693 -1.99 -14.01 2.58
CA ALA A 693 -2.42 -12.71 2.06
C ALA A 693 -1.40 -12.13 1.07
N THR A 694 -0.10 -12.27 1.35
CA THR A 694 0.96 -11.87 0.40
C THR A 694 0.83 -12.60 -0.95
N VAL A 695 0.57 -13.92 -0.93
CA VAL A 695 0.40 -14.73 -2.15
C VAL A 695 -0.83 -14.27 -2.93
N ASP A 696 -1.95 -14.05 -2.24
CA ASP A 696 -3.18 -13.56 -2.84
C ASP A 696 -2.98 -12.18 -3.49
N TYR A 697 -2.32 -11.25 -2.81
CA TYR A 697 -2.10 -9.90 -3.33
C TYR A 697 -1.14 -9.87 -4.52
N LEU A 698 -0.08 -10.68 -4.49
CA LEU A 698 0.83 -10.82 -5.63
C LEU A 698 0.11 -11.41 -6.84
N PHE A 699 -0.67 -12.48 -6.65
CA PHE A 699 -1.51 -13.06 -7.70
C PHE A 699 -2.49 -12.03 -8.27
N ALA A 700 -3.19 -11.29 -7.42
CA ALA A 700 -4.19 -10.32 -7.83
C ALA A 700 -3.56 -9.13 -8.58
N TYR A 701 -2.37 -8.68 -8.16
CA TYR A 701 -1.60 -7.68 -8.89
C TYR A 701 -1.20 -8.19 -10.27
N ASP A 702 -0.77 -9.45 -10.37
CA ASP A 702 -0.40 -10.02 -11.64
C ASP A 702 -1.60 -10.16 -12.59
N ALA A 703 -2.70 -10.74 -12.11
CA ALA A 703 -3.96 -10.86 -12.85
C ALA A 703 -4.44 -9.51 -13.41
N THR A 704 -4.18 -8.41 -12.71
CA THR A 704 -4.63 -7.08 -13.11
C THR A 704 -3.60 -6.29 -13.92
N THR A 705 -2.29 -6.58 -13.81
CA THR A 705 -1.22 -5.75 -14.40
C THR A 705 -0.23 -6.48 -15.29
N HIS A 706 -0.09 -7.79 -15.17
CA HIS A 706 0.93 -8.61 -15.83
C HIS A 706 2.35 -8.08 -15.56
N CYS A 707 2.62 -7.71 -14.31
CA CYS A 707 3.88 -7.14 -13.87
C CYS A 707 4.66 -8.06 -12.91
N VAL A 708 4.17 -9.27 -12.65
CA VAL A 708 4.87 -10.27 -11.84
C VAL A 708 5.56 -11.27 -12.76
N GLU A 709 6.77 -11.67 -12.41
CA GLU A 709 7.57 -12.62 -13.20
C GLU A 709 7.46 -14.04 -12.63
N ASP A 710 7.57 -15.07 -13.48
CA ASP A 710 7.43 -16.49 -13.09
C ASP A 710 8.36 -16.91 -11.94
N HIS A 711 9.57 -16.33 -11.89
CA HIS A 711 10.54 -16.63 -10.85
C HIS A 711 10.07 -16.20 -9.46
N MET A 712 9.14 -15.23 -9.37
CA MET A 712 8.59 -14.76 -8.11
C MET A 712 7.61 -15.78 -7.52
N TYR A 713 6.72 -16.36 -8.34
CA TYR A 713 5.86 -17.47 -7.92
C TYR A 713 6.69 -18.69 -7.51
N GLN A 714 7.71 -19.02 -8.31
CA GLN A 714 8.61 -20.14 -8.00
C GLN A 714 9.35 -19.93 -6.67
N GLY A 715 9.80 -18.71 -6.37
CA GLY A 715 10.46 -18.42 -5.10
C GLY A 715 9.51 -18.39 -3.91
N ILE A 716 8.26 -17.95 -4.08
CA ILE A 716 7.21 -18.09 -3.05
C ILE A 716 6.95 -19.56 -2.75
N ALA A 717 6.78 -20.40 -3.77
CA ALA A 717 6.58 -21.84 -3.60
C ALA A 717 7.72 -22.45 -2.78
N GLN A 718 8.97 -22.09 -3.12
CA GLN A 718 10.16 -22.54 -2.39
C GLN A 718 10.19 -22.04 -0.95
N ALA A 719 9.96 -20.75 -0.72
CA ALA A 719 10.11 -20.15 0.61
C ALA A 719 8.97 -20.50 1.57
N TYR A 720 7.75 -20.71 1.08
CA TYR A 720 6.56 -20.86 1.93
C TYR A 720 6.05 -22.30 2.01
N LEU A 721 6.11 -23.05 0.91
CA LEU A 721 5.45 -24.35 0.79
C LEU A 721 6.44 -25.52 0.74
N PHE A 722 7.64 -25.33 0.18
CA PHE A 722 8.65 -26.37 0.07
C PHE A 722 9.76 -26.26 1.14
N ASP A 723 9.87 -25.11 1.81
CA ASP A 723 10.66 -25.02 3.03
C ASP A 723 9.94 -25.76 4.16
N SER A 724 10.52 -26.86 4.62
CA SER A 724 9.92 -27.71 5.64
C SER A 724 9.57 -26.97 6.94
N GLN A 725 10.38 -25.99 7.34
CA GLN A 725 10.15 -25.27 8.59
C GLN A 725 8.94 -24.34 8.47
N VAL A 726 8.83 -23.64 7.33
CA VAL A 726 7.71 -22.74 7.07
C VAL A 726 6.43 -23.55 6.83
N GLN A 727 6.50 -24.60 6.02
CA GLN A 727 5.36 -25.48 5.73
C GLN A 727 4.80 -26.11 7.01
N GLU A 728 5.64 -26.71 7.87
CA GLU A 728 5.21 -27.30 9.14
C GLU A 728 4.57 -26.25 10.07
N PHE A 729 5.15 -25.05 10.11
CA PHE A 729 4.57 -23.94 10.88
C PHE A 729 3.17 -23.56 10.38
N VAL A 730 3.00 -23.35 9.07
CA VAL A 730 1.70 -22.95 8.50
C VAL A 730 0.69 -24.08 8.70
N GLN A 731 1.06 -25.33 8.42
CA GLN A 731 0.18 -26.48 8.64
C GLN A 731 -0.29 -26.58 10.09
N GLN A 732 0.60 -26.36 11.06
CA GLN A 732 0.26 -26.44 12.48
C GLN A 732 -0.60 -25.25 12.94
N LYS A 733 -0.32 -24.03 12.45
CA LYS A 733 -0.93 -22.81 12.99
C LYS A 733 -2.16 -22.35 12.22
N ASN A 734 -2.23 -22.63 10.93
CA ASN A 734 -3.33 -22.24 10.05
C ASN A 734 -3.35 -23.14 8.78
N PRO A 735 -3.90 -24.36 8.87
CA PRO A 735 -3.93 -25.27 7.73
C PRO A 735 -4.78 -24.76 6.55
N TRP A 736 -5.78 -23.89 6.81
CA TRP A 736 -6.53 -23.18 5.75
C TRP A 736 -5.59 -22.33 4.89
N ALA A 737 -4.74 -21.51 5.53
CA ALA A 737 -3.75 -20.71 4.80
C ALA A 737 -2.77 -21.57 3.98
N LEU A 738 -2.40 -22.77 4.47
CA LEU A 738 -1.53 -23.68 3.71
C LEU A 738 -2.20 -24.15 2.42
N ARG A 739 -3.46 -24.59 2.53
CA ARG A 739 -4.26 -25.01 1.38
C ARG A 739 -4.43 -23.85 0.40
N ASP A 740 -4.88 -22.70 0.89
CA ASP A 740 -5.23 -21.55 0.05
C ASP A 740 -4.00 -21.03 -0.71
N MET A 741 -2.81 -21.02 -0.11
CA MET A 741 -1.55 -20.70 -0.81
C MET A 741 -1.24 -21.69 -1.93
N ALA A 742 -1.36 -22.99 -1.66
CA ALA A 742 -1.09 -24.02 -2.68
C ALA A 742 -2.10 -23.96 -3.83
N GLU A 743 -3.38 -23.77 -3.53
CA GLU A 743 -4.44 -23.58 -4.52
C GLU A 743 -4.23 -22.32 -5.34
N ARG A 744 -3.83 -21.20 -4.72
CA ARG A 744 -3.59 -19.95 -5.44
C ARG A 744 -2.44 -20.05 -6.43
N LEU A 745 -1.36 -20.75 -6.08
CA LEU A 745 -0.25 -21.01 -7.02
C LEU A 745 -0.65 -21.95 -8.16
N LEU A 746 -1.49 -22.95 -7.88
CA LEU A 746 -2.08 -23.79 -8.92
C LEU A 746 -3.00 -22.99 -9.85
N GLU A 747 -3.78 -22.06 -9.30
CA GLU A 747 -4.62 -21.14 -10.07
C GLU A 747 -3.77 -20.23 -10.95
N ALA A 748 -2.66 -19.68 -10.45
CA ALA A 748 -1.73 -18.88 -11.23
C ALA A 748 -1.24 -19.65 -12.47
N ASN A 749 -0.89 -20.92 -12.32
CA ASN A 749 -0.51 -21.77 -13.44
C ASN A 749 -1.67 -22.05 -14.41
N GLN A 750 -2.85 -22.40 -13.89
CA GLN A 750 -4.04 -22.66 -14.71
C GLN A 750 -4.47 -21.47 -15.56
N ARG A 751 -4.26 -20.25 -15.05
CA ARG A 751 -4.56 -18.99 -15.74
C ARG A 751 -3.44 -18.48 -16.63
N GLY A 752 -2.30 -19.17 -16.67
CA GLY A 752 -1.13 -18.77 -17.45
C GLY A 752 -0.38 -17.55 -16.90
N LEU A 753 -0.61 -17.22 -15.62
CA LEU A 753 0.14 -16.18 -14.89
C LEU A 753 1.49 -16.71 -14.40
N TRP A 754 1.56 -18.00 -14.07
CA TRP A 754 2.80 -18.70 -13.75
C TRP A 754 3.09 -19.79 -14.80
N GLN A 755 4.03 -19.51 -15.70
CA GLN A 755 4.38 -20.36 -16.84
C GLN A 755 5.66 -21.19 -16.58
N ASP A 756 5.96 -22.12 -17.49
CA ASP A 756 7.16 -22.98 -17.48
C ASP A 756 7.37 -23.80 -16.18
N VAL A 757 6.28 -24.09 -15.47
CA VAL A 757 6.30 -24.88 -14.22
C VAL A 757 6.43 -26.37 -14.52
N SER A 758 7.38 -27.04 -13.86
CA SER A 758 7.52 -28.50 -14.00
C SER A 758 6.33 -29.24 -13.40
N GLU A 759 5.92 -30.34 -14.03
CA GLU A 759 4.81 -31.18 -13.56
C GLU A 759 5.03 -31.68 -12.12
N LYS A 760 6.29 -31.95 -11.75
CA LYS A 760 6.69 -32.31 -10.38
C LYS A 760 6.30 -31.24 -9.35
N VAL A 761 6.56 -29.96 -9.65
CA VAL A 761 6.22 -28.84 -8.76
C VAL A 761 4.70 -28.73 -8.61
N LEU A 762 3.95 -28.89 -9.70
CA LEU A 762 2.49 -28.88 -9.66
C LEU A 762 1.92 -30.05 -8.84
N ASP A 763 2.49 -31.25 -8.98
CA ASP A 763 2.08 -32.41 -8.19
C ASP A 763 2.37 -32.23 -6.69
N GLU A 764 3.50 -31.61 -6.36
CA GLU A 764 3.85 -31.29 -4.98
C GLU A 764 2.87 -30.29 -4.36
N LEU A 765 2.49 -29.22 -5.09
CA LEU A 765 1.47 -28.27 -4.65
C LEU A 765 0.10 -28.94 -4.45
N ARG A 766 -0.32 -29.83 -5.37
CA ARG A 766 -1.56 -30.61 -5.24
C ARG A 766 -1.52 -31.48 -3.99
N ALA A 767 -0.39 -32.14 -3.71
CA ALA A 767 -0.23 -32.97 -2.53
C ALA A 767 -0.33 -32.15 -1.23
N ILE A 768 0.27 -30.95 -1.19
CA ILE A 768 0.19 -30.04 -0.04
C ILE A 768 -1.26 -29.59 0.19
N ALA A 769 -1.97 -29.19 -0.87
CA ALA A 769 -3.38 -28.78 -0.76
C ALA A 769 -4.25 -29.92 -0.20
N LEU A 770 -4.10 -31.14 -0.73
CA LEU A 770 -4.84 -32.33 -0.25
C LEU A 770 -4.52 -32.68 1.21
N GLN A 771 -3.25 -32.56 1.62
CA GLN A 771 -2.84 -32.83 2.99
C GLN A 771 -3.39 -31.78 3.96
N ALA A 772 -3.38 -30.50 3.57
CA ALA A 772 -3.97 -29.42 4.34
C ALA A 772 -5.49 -29.61 4.49
N GLU A 773 -6.20 -29.97 3.42
CA GLU A 773 -7.63 -30.28 3.45
C GLU A 773 -7.96 -31.43 4.40
N ALA A 774 -7.19 -32.53 4.34
CA ALA A 774 -7.37 -33.64 5.28
C ALA A 774 -7.19 -33.20 6.75
N THR A 775 -6.22 -32.32 7.02
CA THR A 775 -5.98 -31.77 8.36
C THR A 775 -7.15 -30.89 8.83
N ILE A 776 -7.73 -30.09 7.92
CA ILE A 776 -8.88 -29.24 8.20
C ILE A 776 -10.08 -30.12 8.56
N GLU A 777 -10.44 -31.08 7.70
CA GLU A 777 -11.60 -31.96 7.90
C GLU A 777 -11.52 -32.80 9.19
N ASP A 778 -10.33 -33.32 9.53
CA ASP A 778 -10.11 -34.05 10.79
C ASP A 778 -10.28 -33.15 12.03
N SER A 779 -9.92 -31.87 11.94
CA SER A 779 -10.08 -30.91 13.02
C SER A 779 -11.54 -30.50 13.24
N THR A 780 -12.32 -30.38 12.15
CA THR A 780 -13.77 -30.14 12.20
C THR A 780 -14.51 -31.34 12.78
N ALA A 781 -14.12 -32.57 12.41
CA ALA A 781 -14.74 -33.78 12.96
C ALA A 781 -14.54 -33.92 14.49
N ASN A 782 -13.36 -33.56 15.01
CA ASN A 782 -13.05 -33.62 16.44
C ASN A 782 -13.67 -32.50 17.29
N SER A 783 -14.11 -31.39 16.67
CA SER A 783 -14.76 -30.26 17.38
C SER A 783 -16.29 -30.35 17.39
N ILE A 784 -16.87 -31.32 16.68
CA ILE A 784 -18.30 -31.66 16.69
C ILE A 784 -18.66 -32.61 17.85
N HIS A 785 -17.65 -33.24 18.49
CA HIS A 785 -17.79 -34.09 19.68
C HIS A 785 -17.40 -33.34 20.96
#